data_AF-A0AA37LEV3-F1
#
_entry.id   AF-A0AA37LEV3-F1
#
_cell.length_a   1.000
_cell.length_b   1.000
_cell.length_c   1.000
_cell.angle_alpha   90.00
_cell.angle_beta   90.00
_cell.angle_gamma   90.00
#
_symmetry.space_group_name_H-M   'P 1'
#
loop_
_entity.id
_entity.type
_entity.pdbx_description
1 polymer ?
#
loop_
_entity_poly.entity_id
_entity_poly.type
_entity_poly.pdbx_seq_one_letter_code
_entity_poly.pdbx_strand_id
1 'polypeptide(L)'
;MRQVLKAGLGCLVSLLLAAPADAFYIPGWSIKSYKDGEQIPLLVNKVYSDNTQLQYAYYDLPFVCPPTGQRKPGTGLLSGQSIPLNLGEVLRGDRIKTSDIDLVVGQDKPCNLLCNREVSRKEMRRAKDMVQDGYVTEWIVDNLPGATSFVTVDKSRKYYAAGFKVGFTDYSAKSGKPRYFINNHHTIVIRWRKAPGKAGERGGKVVVGFEVYPKSIGPNNKRDENGCPADLQNIDQNFELYLAPNKSSDTSKQNLDSSYHPEDEEDLDDDAKLTIPYTYSVYFREDNNIEWSRRWDLYFVNQEEGQKIHWLAIVNSLIICGLLTGIVLMILARTIRSDIKGYKEVALEDGKPKLKRKKTGNRSPKLSEKTGGLLDQGTDVDNDADVSSDDEALEDVTGWKLLHADVFRTPQYGYLLAPLVGSGMQLLFMAVGLVLLSALGILNPSFRGGFISVGVGLFVFAGLFSGYFSARVYKTFDGQDFRKNALVTAVLFPGLLFGVVFILNLFVWAQASSTAIPFGTVVAIVFLWLCIQVPLVYAGSWFGFVRGGSWEHPTKTSGIPRQIPQQAWYIKSWQSVLLAGLIPFAVIFIELLFVFQSVWQDKSGYYYVFGFLAVVSVILILTIAEVTVVTIYIQLCSENYNWWWQSFMVGGGSAIWVFLYCVWYYFFKLHITGFISSMLFFSYSFMACCVYGLLTGTIGFLSAYAFVRRIYG
;
A
#
# COMPACT_ATOMS: atom_id res chain seq x y z
N MET A 1 -44.66 30.37 -9.89
CA MET A 1 -43.27 30.66 -9.48
C MET A 1 -42.41 29.40 -9.24
N ARG A 2 -42.86 28.39 -8.48
CA ARG A 2 -42.09 27.13 -8.24
C ARG A 2 -41.87 26.24 -9.47
N GLN A 3 -42.76 26.23 -10.47
CA GLN A 3 -42.57 25.44 -11.70
C GLN A 3 -41.59 26.10 -12.69
N VAL A 4 -41.55 27.44 -12.73
CA VAL A 4 -40.61 28.20 -13.55
C VAL A 4 -39.17 28.05 -13.04
N LEU A 5 -38.97 27.98 -11.71
CA LEU A 5 -37.66 27.71 -11.11
C LEU A 5 -37.12 26.30 -11.42
N LYS A 6 -37.98 25.28 -11.48
CA LYS A 6 -37.56 23.91 -11.81
C LYS A 6 -37.18 23.74 -13.29
N ALA A 7 -37.90 24.40 -14.19
CA ALA A 7 -37.57 24.41 -15.61
C ALA A 7 -36.29 25.22 -15.90
N GLY A 8 -36.11 26.36 -15.20
CA GLY A 8 -34.90 27.18 -15.30
C GLY A 8 -33.64 26.47 -14.79
N LEU A 9 -33.73 25.73 -13.69
CA LEU A 9 -32.60 24.96 -13.15
C LEU A 9 -32.22 23.78 -14.05
N GLY A 10 -33.21 23.12 -14.66
CA GLY A 10 -32.98 22.04 -15.63
C GLY A 10 -32.27 22.52 -16.90
N CYS A 11 -32.69 23.67 -17.44
CA CYS A 11 -32.02 24.29 -18.60
C CYS A 11 -30.59 24.75 -18.27
N LEU A 12 -30.35 25.31 -17.08
CA LEU A 12 -29.00 25.74 -16.67
C LEU A 12 -28.04 24.56 -16.51
N VAL A 13 -28.53 23.41 -16.00
CA VAL A 13 -27.75 22.16 -15.91
C VAL A 13 -27.47 21.57 -17.29
N SER A 14 -28.45 21.61 -18.21
CA SER A 14 -28.25 21.16 -19.60
C SER A 14 -27.30 22.07 -20.39
N LEU A 15 -27.30 23.39 -20.14
CA LEU A 15 -26.34 24.34 -20.73
C LEU A 15 -24.92 24.20 -20.14
N LEU A 16 -24.79 23.86 -18.85
CA LEU A 16 -23.50 23.53 -18.22
C LEU A 16 -22.89 22.22 -18.77
N LEU A 17 -23.71 21.26 -19.20
CA LEU A 17 -23.28 20.01 -19.82
C LEU A 17 -22.95 20.16 -21.32
N ALA A 18 -23.33 21.28 -21.95
CA ALA A 18 -23.11 21.56 -23.37
C ALA A 18 -21.93 22.51 -23.64
N ALA A 19 -21.02 22.68 -22.67
CA ALA A 19 -19.72 23.30 -22.95
C ALA A 19 -18.97 22.45 -24.00
N PRO A 20 -18.25 23.05 -24.96
CA PRO A 20 -17.37 22.29 -25.83
C PRO A 20 -16.36 21.60 -24.92
N ALA A 21 -16.46 20.28 -24.82
CA ALA A 21 -15.44 19.47 -24.19
C ALA A 21 -14.20 19.57 -25.08
N ASP A 22 -13.28 20.48 -24.75
CA ASP A 22 -11.91 20.34 -25.20
C ASP A 22 -11.48 18.94 -24.79
N ALA A 23 -11.08 18.12 -25.77
CA ALA A 23 -10.73 16.73 -25.56
C ALA A 23 -9.69 16.64 -24.43
N PHE A 24 -10.14 16.19 -23.26
CA PHE A 24 -9.29 16.14 -22.09
C PHE A 24 -8.20 15.09 -22.33
N TYR A 25 -6.96 15.55 -22.50
CA TYR A 25 -5.81 14.66 -22.63
C TYR A 25 -5.60 13.96 -21.29
N ILE A 26 -5.93 12.66 -21.23
CA ILE A 26 -5.55 11.79 -20.12
C ILE A 26 -4.17 11.21 -20.45
N PRO A 27 -3.11 11.60 -19.72
CA PRO A 27 -1.78 11.05 -19.92
C PRO A 27 -1.79 9.52 -19.80
N GLY A 28 -1.21 8.83 -20.78
CA GLY A 28 -1.15 7.37 -20.81
C GLY A 28 -2.32 6.66 -21.50
N TRP A 29 -3.41 7.36 -21.83
CA TRP A 29 -4.57 6.81 -22.55
C TRP A 29 -4.66 7.28 -24.01
N SER A 30 -4.17 8.49 -24.28
CA SER A 30 -4.22 9.10 -25.61
C SER A 30 -2.85 9.07 -26.29
N ILE A 31 -2.85 8.64 -27.56
CA ILE A 31 -1.66 8.50 -28.38
C ILE A 31 -1.19 9.90 -28.80
N LYS A 32 0.02 10.27 -28.39
CA LYS A 32 0.69 11.46 -28.89
C LYS A 32 1.63 11.08 -30.03
N SER A 33 1.34 11.55 -31.23
CA SER A 33 2.19 11.36 -32.42
C SER A 33 3.03 12.61 -32.67
N TYR A 34 4.30 12.41 -33.00
CA TYR A 34 5.28 13.45 -33.31
C TYR A 34 5.66 13.40 -34.78
N LYS A 35 5.94 14.55 -35.40
CA LYS A 35 6.47 14.64 -36.77
C LYS A 35 8.00 14.77 -36.78
N ASP A 36 8.61 14.51 -37.93
CA ASP A 36 10.04 14.77 -38.10
C ASP A 36 10.37 16.26 -37.93
N GLY A 37 11.44 16.55 -37.19
CA GLY A 37 11.82 17.91 -36.81
C GLY A 37 11.04 18.50 -35.63
N GLU A 38 10.03 17.80 -35.10
CA GLU A 38 9.32 18.21 -33.89
C GLU A 38 10.17 17.97 -32.63
N GLN A 39 10.02 18.82 -31.61
CA GLN A 39 10.73 18.67 -30.34
C GLN A 39 9.93 17.83 -29.34
N ILE A 40 10.60 16.87 -28.72
CA ILE A 40 10.07 16.11 -27.59
C ILE A 40 10.63 16.70 -26.28
N PRO A 41 9.79 17.20 -25.36
CA PRO A 41 10.29 17.70 -24.09
C PRO A 41 10.81 16.54 -23.23
N LEU A 42 12.09 16.61 -22.84
CA LEU A 42 12.64 15.76 -21.79
C LEU A 42 12.35 16.39 -20.43
N LEU A 43 11.64 15.65 -19.59
CA LEU A 43 11.25 16.05 -18.25
C LEU A 43 12.13 15.35 -17.23
N VAL A 44 12.41 16.04 -16.14
CA VAL A 44 13.28 15.55 -15.08
C VAL A 44 12.55 15.65 -13.76
N ASN A 45 12.59 14.58 -12.97
CA ASN A 45 11.81 14.47 -11.74
C ASN A 45 12.68 14.58 -10.49
N LYS A 46 13.22 13.44 -10.04
CA LYS A 46 13.89 13.30 -8.75
C LYS A 46 14.98 12.24 -8.80
N VAL A 47 15.79 12.21 -7.76
CA VAL A 47 16.71 11.13 -7.45
C VAL A 47 16.21 10.36 -6.23
N TYR A 48 16.32 9.04 -6.28
CA TYR A 48 15.96 8.12 -5.19
C TYR A 48 17.05 7.05 -5.04
N SER A 49 17.12 6.41 -3.88
CA SER A 49 18.07 5.33 -3.58
C SER A 49 17.31 4.18 -2.94
N ASP A 50 17.76 2.94 -3.14
CA ASP A 50 17.17 1.78 -2.46
C ASP A 50 17.65 1.69 -0.99
N ASN A 51 18.80 2.30 -0.68
CA ASN A 51 19.41 2.32 0.65
C ASN A 51 18.85 3.42 1.57
N THR A 52 18.15 4.43 1.05
CA THR A 52 17.61 5.54 1.87
C THR A 52 16.17 5.88 1.47
N GLN A 53 15.34 6.29 2.43
CA GLN A 53 13.93 6.66 2.12
C GLN A 53 13.79 8.12 1.66
N LEU A 54 14.87 8.89 1.68
CA LEU A 54 14.88 10.28 1.25
C LEU A 54 15.04 10.37 -0.26
N GLN A 55 14.29 11.29 -0.86
CA GLN A 55 14.39 11.62 -2.29
C GLN A 55 14.76 13.09 -2.42
N TYR A 56 15.42 13.48 -3.51
CA TYR A 56 15.75 14.87 -3.77
C TYR A 56 15.34 15.25 -5.19
N ALA A 57 14.91 16.49 -5.39
CA ALA A 57 14.65 16.98 -6.74
C ALA A 57 15.98 17.09 -7.49
N TYR A 58 16.01 16.64 -8.75
CA TYR A 58 17.26 16.56 -9.51
C TYR A 58 17.97 17.91 -9.65
N TYR A 59 17.21 18.99 -9.90
CA TYR A 59 17.76 20.34 -10.07
C TYR A 59 18.11 21.04 -8.76
N ASP A 60 17.73 20.47 -7.60
CA ASP A 60 18.11 21.01 -6.30
C ASP A 60 19.48 20.42 -5.84
N LEU A 61 20.05 19.50 -6.63
CA LEU A 61 21.36 18.91 -6.37
C LEU A 61 22.48 19.88 -6.79
N PRO A 62 23.47 20.13 -5.92
CA PRO A 62 24.46 21.17 -6.17
C PRO A 62 25.45 20.82 -7.29
N PHE A 63 25.68 19.54 -7.57
CA PHE A 63 26.63 19.09 -8.59
C PHE A 63 26.01 18.92 -9.98
N VAL A 64 24.70 19.17 -10.13
CA VAL A 64 23.97 19.04 -11.41
C VAL A 64 23.90 20.39 -12.13
N CYS A 65 23.77 20.37 -13.46
CA CYS A 65 23.55 21.57 -14.27
C CYS A 65 22.22 22.27 -13.89
N PRO A 66 22.25 23.55 -13.49
CA PRO A 66 21.02 24.32 -13.30
C PRO A 66 20.34 24.60 -14.66
N PRO A 67 19.00 24.70 -14.69
CA PRO A 67 18.29 24.98 -15.93
C PRO A 67 18.60 26.40 -16.43
N THR A 68 18.81 26.57 -17.73
CA THR A 68 19.19 27.87 -18.33
C THR A 68 18.05 28.90 -18.38
N GLY A 69 16.79 28.48 -18.21
CA GLY A 69 15.63 29.36 -18.32
C GLY A 69 15.29 29.79 -19.75
N GLN A 70 15.98 29.25 -20.76
CA GLN A 70 15.73 29.60 -22.16
C GLN A 70 14.40 29.02 -22.66
N ARG A 71 13.76 29.72 -23.61
CA ARG A 71 12.53 29.23 -24.28
C ARG A 71 12.88 28.15 -25.29
N LYS A 72 12.20 27.01 -25.23
CA LYS A 72 12.37 25.95 -26.22
C LYS A 72 11.56 26.21 -27.49
N PRO A 73 12.17 26.07 -28.69
CA PRO A 73 11.44 26.14 -29.95
C PRO A 73 10.36 25.05 -30.04
N GLY A 74 9.12 25.41 -30.39
CA GLY A 74 8.07 24.45 -30.74
C GLY A 74 7.23 23.87 -29.58
N THR A 75 7.72 23.85 -28.33
CA THR A 75 6.92 23.38 -27.18
C THR A 75 6.31 24.52 -26.35
N GLY A 76 6.80 25.76 -26.50
CA GLY A 76 6.33 26.91 -25.74
C GLY A 76 6.71 26.90 -24.26
N LEU A 77 7.42 25.86 -23.79
CA LEU A 77 7.87 25.70 -22.42
C LEU A 77 9.26 26.32 -22.22
N LEU A 78 9.46 26.92 -21.05
CA LEU A 78 10.77 27.41 -20.61
C LEU A 78 11.56 26.25 -20.00
N SER A 79 12.88 26.26 -20.12
CA SER A 79 13.73 25.33 -19.36
C SER A 79 13.62 25.58 -17.86
N GLY A 80 13.53 24.53 -17.06
CA GLY A 80 13.33 24.59 -15.61
C GLY A 80 11.90 24.93 -15.17
N GLN A 81 10.96 25.12 -16.12
CA GLN A 81 9.55 25.34 -15.80
C GLN A 81 8.97 24.11 -15.10
N SER A 82 8.31 24.33 -13.97
CA SER A 82 7.59 23.28 -13.27
C SER A 82 6.30 22.93 -14.01
N ILE A 83 6.02 21.63 -14.12
CA ILE A 83 4.78 21.13 -14.70
C ILE A 83 3.72 21.06 -13.60
N PRO A 84 2.46 21.46 -13.85
CA PRO A 84 1.39 21.29 -12.89
C PRO A 84 1.19 19.79 -12.59
N LEU A 85 1.33 19.43 -11.32
CA LEU A 85 1.23 18.05 -10.84
C LEU A 85 -0.16 17.79 -10.26
N ASN A 86 -0.65 16.55 -10.41
CA ASN A 86 -1.84 16.10 -9.68
C ASN A 86 -1.51 15.82 -8.20
N LEU A 87 -2.55 15.69 -7.36
CA LEU A 87 -2.39 15.50 -5.92
C LEU A 87 -1.50 14.29 -5.58
N GLY A 88 -1.67 13.19 -6.31
CA GLY A 88 -0.92 11.97 -6.10
C GLY A 88 0.54 12.05 -6.54
N GLU A 89 0.86 12.78 -7.61
CA GLU A 89 2.23 13.11 -7.99
C GLU A 89 2.93 13.93 -6.90
N VAL A 90 2.23 14.93 -6.35
CA VAL A 90 2.75 15.74 -5.25
C VAL A 90 3.00 14.90 -3.99
N LEU A 91 2.05 14.02 -3.62
CA LEU A 91 2.16 13.12 -2.48
C LEU A 91 3.22 12.02 -2.66
N ARG A 92 3.50 11.62 -3.90
CA ARG A 92 4.64 10.74 -4.25
C ARG A 92 6.00 11.46 -4.15
N GLY A 93 6.01 12.77 -3.95
CA GLY A 93 7.22 13.59 -3.89
C GLY A 93 7.79 13.92 -5.27
N ASP A 94 6.97 13.89 -6.33
CA ASP A 94 7.41 14.24 -7.67
C ASP A 94 7.64 15.77 -7.78
N ARG A 95 8.68 16.14 -8.51
CA ARG A 95 9.17 17.51 -8.73
C ARG A 95 9.58 17.67 -10.19
N ILE A 96 8.60 17.53 -11.09
CA ILE A 96 8.84 17.48 -12.53
C ILE A 96 9.12 18.88 -13.09
N LYS A 97 10.29 19.04 -13.69
CA LYS A 97 10.72 20.25 -14.41
C LYS A 97 11.19 19.88 -15.82
N THR A 98 11.06 20.82 -16.75
CA THR A 98 11.60 20.70 -18.12
C THR A 98 13.12 20.83 -18.13
N SER A 99 13.81 20.02 -18.96
CA SER A 99 15.27 20.08 -19.09
C SER A 99 15.75 20.90 -20.28
N ASP A 100 17.02 21.30 -20.25
CA ASP A 100 17.73 21.93 -21.37
C ASP A 100 18.05 20.97 -22.51
N ILE A 101 17.91 19.65 -22.33
CA ILE A 101 18.25 18.66 -23.36
C ILE A 101 17.27 18.73 -24.54
N ASP A 102 17.81 18.91 -25.74
CA ASP A 102 17.02 19.01 -26.98
C ASP A 102 16.90 17.67 -27.69
N LEU A 103 15.68 17.11 -27.67
CA LEU A 103 15.30 15.93 -28.44
C LEU A 103 14.50 16.37 -29.67
N VAL A 104 15.10 16.30 -30.85
CA VAL A 104 14.45 16.61 -32.13
C VAL A 104 14.21 15.32 -32.90
N VAL A 105 12.95 15.01 -33.20
CA VAL A 105 12.59 13.73 -33.84
C VAL A 105 13.29 13.59 -35.19
N GLY A 106 13.99 12.45 -35.37
CA GLY A 106 14.68 12.11 -36.60
C GLY A 106 16.07 12.73 -36.76
N GLN A 107 16.59 13.45 -35.75
CA GLN A 107 17.94 14.01 -35.76
C GLN A 107 18.80 13.37 -34.67
N ASP A 108 19.79 12.57 -35.10
CA ASP A 108 20.80 12.00 -34.21
C ASP A 108 21.86 13.07 -33.90
N LYS A 109 22.11 13.30 -32.61
CA LYS A 109 23.13 14.24 -32.12
C LYS A 109 24.21 13.44 -31.39
N PRO A 110 25.39 13.20 -32.01
CA PRO A 110 26.38 12.27 -31.46
C PRO A 110 27.05 12.79 -30.18
N CYS A 111 27.21 14.10 -30.03
CA CYS A 111 27.58 14.71 -28.76
C CYS A 111 27.22 16.19 -28.73
N ASN A 112 26.62 16.64 -27.62
CA ASN A 112 26.41 18.04 -27.28
C ASN A 112 26.88 18.31 -25.85
N LEU A 113 27.46 19.50 -25.63
CA LEU A 113 27.74 20.03 -24.30
C LEU A 113 26.45 20.56 -23.66
N LEU A 114 26.17 20.15 -22.43
CA LEU A 114 25.03 20.65 -21.65
C LEU A 114 25.44 21.87 -20.82
N CYS A 115 26.42 21.69 -19.94
CA CYS A 115 27.00 22.76 -19.12
C CYS A 115 28.35 22.33 -18.51
N ASN A 116 29.13 23.31 -18.05
CA ASN A 116 30.27 23.09 -17.18
C ASN A 116 29.86 23.48 -15.75
N ARG A 117 29.82 22.52 -14.83
CA ARG A 117 29.40 22.77 -13.44
C ARG A 117 30.61 22.83 -12.52
N GLU A 118 30.82 23.97 -11.88
CA GLU A 118 31.80 24.11 -10.80
C GLU A 118 31.22 23.56 -9.48
N VAL A 119 31.98 22.71 -8.80
CA VAL A 119 31.60 22.03 -7.56
C VAL A 119 32.66 22.28 -6.50
N SER A 120 32.23 22.77 -5.33
CA SER A 120 33.07 22.96 -4.14
C SER A 120 33.32 21.65 -3.38
N ARG A 121 34.27 21.63 -2.44
CA ARG A 121 34.59 20.44 -1.62
C ARG A 121 33.36 19.93 -0.84
N LYS A 122 32.55 20.83 -0.27
CA LYS A 122 31.30 20.47 0.45
C LYS A 122 30.26 19.85 -0.48
N GLU A 123 30.08 20.40 -1.67
CA GLU A 123 29.14 19.87 -2.66
C GLU A 123 29.62 18.54 -3.24
N MET A 124 30.93 18.36 -3.39
CA MET A 124 31.56 17.12 -3.83
C MET A 124 31.42 16.00 -2.77
N ARG A 125 31.51 16.31 -1.47
CA ARG A 125 31.14 15.36 -0.40
C ARG A 125 29.71 14.88 -0.55
N ARG A 126 28.78 15.80 -0.73
CA ARG A 126 27.37 15.44 -0.96
C ARG A 126 27.19 14.56 -2.21
N ALA A 127 27.94 14.82 -3.28
CA ALA A 127 27.93 13.96 -4.46
C ALA A 127 28.48 12.56 -4.16
N LYS A 128 29.59 12.46 -3.42
CA LYS A 128 30.20 11.21 -2.98
C LYS A 128 29.26 10.39 -2.10
N ASP A 129 28.60 11.02 -1.13
CA ASP A 129 27.60 10.36 -0.27
C ASP A 129 26.43 9.81 -1.11
N MET A 130 25.94 10.58 -2.09
CA MET A 130 24.87 10.11 -2.99
C MET A 130 25.31 8.99 -3.93
N VAL A 131 26.58 8.97 -4.35
CA VAL A 131 27.12 7.85 -5.13
C VAL A 131 27.27 6.61 -4.24
N GLN A 132 27.71 6.77 -3.00
CA GLN A 132 27.85 5.69 -2.02
C GLN A 132 26.50 5.05 -1.67
N ASP A 133 25.49 5.89 -1.42
CA ASP A 133 24.12 5.45 -1.14
C ASP A 133 23.41 4.91 -2.40
N GLY A 134 24.04 4.96 -3.58
CA GLY A 134 23.51 4.35 -4.80
C GLY A 134 22.31 5.09 -5.38
N TYR A 135 22.30 6.43 -5.35
CA TYR A 135 21.19 7.21 -5.92
C TYR A 135 21.05 7.02 -7.44
N VAL A 136 19.80 6.89 -7.85
CA VAL A 136 19.32 6.70 -9.22
C VAL A 136 18.48 7.90 -9.62
N THR A 137 18.68 8.40 -10.84
CA THR A 137 17.97 9.54 -11.42
C THR A 137 16.77 9.10 -12.24
N GLU A 138 15.63 9.78 -12.06
CA GLU A 138 14.41 9.56 -12.83
C GLU A 138 14.18 10.68 -13.85
N TRP A 139 14.33 10.35 -15.13
CA TRP A 139 13.94 11.18 -16.27
C TRP A 139 12.70 10.63 -16.95
N ILE A 140 11.95 11.48 -17.65
CA ILE A 140 10.66 11.14 -18.23
C ILE A 140 10.56 11.72 -19.64
N VAL A 141 10.15 10.89 -20.60
CA VAL A 141 9.85 11.29 -21.99
C VAL A 141 8.55 10.63 -22.41
N ASP A 142 7.58 11.42 -22.89
CA ASP A 142 6.27 10.92 -23.33
C ASP A 142 5.57 10.02 -22.29
N ASN A 143 5.74 10.38 -21.00
CA ASN A 143 5.27 9.66 -19.82
C ASN A 143 5.98 8.31 -19.54
N LEU A 144 7.00 7.93 -20.31
CA LEU A 144 7.85 6.78 -20.03
C LEU A 144 9.02 7.17 -19.13
N PRO A 145 9.39 6.36 -18.13
CA PRO A 145 10.61 6.56 -17.36
C PRO A 145 11.83 6.23 -18.24
N GLY A 146 12.91 7.00 -18.09
CA GLY A 146 14.19 6.67 -18.72
C GLY A 146 14.76 5.45 -18.02
N ALA A 147 15.08 4.39 -18.77
CA ALA A 147 15.60 3.16 -18.21
C ALA A 147 17.00 2.82 -18.72
N THR A 148 17.81 2.27 -17.83
CA THR A 148 19.01 1.51 -18.21
C THR A 148 18.60 0.11 -18.61
N SER A 149 19.00 -0.34 -19.79
CA SER A 149 18.78 -1.72 -20.19
C SER A 149 20.00 -2.57 -19.91
N PHE A 150 19.77 -3.75 -19.36
CA PHE A 150 20.78 -4.76 -19.13
C PHE A 150 20.51 -5.97 -20.01
N VAL A 151 21.58 -6.66 -20.40
CA VAL A 151 21.51 -7.90 -21.16
C VAL A 151 22.01 -9.01 -20.23
N THR A 152 21.28 -10.12 -20.17
CA THR A 152 21.70 -11.29 -19.39
C THR A 152 23.05 -11.82 -19.88
N VAL A 153 23.77 -12.53 -19.02
CA VAL A 153 25.08 -13.11 -19.37
C VAL A 153 25.00 -14.00 -20.62
N ASP A 154 23.89 -14.72 -20.76
CA ASP A 154 23.59 -15.59 -21.91
C ASP A 154 23.20 -14.83 -23.19
N LYS A 155 23.11 -13.49 -23.13
CA LYS A 155 22.62 -12.60 -24.19
C LYS A 155 21.21 -12.93 -24.72
N SER A 156 20.48 -13.76 -23.99
CA SER A 156 19.17 -14.29 -24.37
C SER A 156 18.04 -13.30 -24.07
N ARG A 157 18.21 -12.45 -23.05
CA ARG A 157 17.16 -11.55 -22.56
C ARG A 157 17.72 -10.17 -22.24
N LYS A 158 16.95 -9.15 -22.60
CA LYS A 158 17.19 -7.75 -22.27
C LYS A 158 16.14 -7.31 -21.24
N TYR A 159 16.55 -6.85 -20.07
CA TYR A 159 15.65 -6.31 -19.05
C TYR A 159 15.93 -4.83 -18.81
N TYR A 160 14.91 -4.08 -18.41
CA TYR A 160 14.99 -2.63 -18.21
C TYR A 160 14.84 -2.30 -16.73
N ALA A 161 15.79 -1.57 -16.17
CA ALA A 161 15.66 -0.96 -14.87
C ALA A 161 15.34 0.53 -15.05
N ALA A 162 14.22 0.98 -14.47
CA ALA A 162 13.84 2.38 -14.53
C ALA A 162 14.84 3.25 -13.72
N GLY A 163 15.19 4.38 -14.31
CA GLY A 163 16.24 5.28 -13.87
C GLY A 163 17.64 4.86 -14.30
N PHE A 164 18.62 5.71 -13.95
CA PHE A 164 20.04 5.44 -14.15
C PHE A 164 20.86 5.97 -12.96
N LYS A 165 21.94 5.29 -12.59
CA LYS A 165 22.76 5.66 -11.42
C LYS A 165 23.47 7.01 -11.63
N VAL A 166 23.50 7.86 -10.60
CA VAL A 166 24.24 9.13 -10.60
C VAL A 166 25.74 8.90 -10.76
N GLY A 167 26.24 7.79 -10.22
CA GLY A 167 27.65 7.40 -10.31
C GLY A 167 27.84 5.95 -9.87
N PHE A 168 29.10 5.55 -9.73
CA PHE A 168 29.47 4.23 -9.23
C PHE A 168 30.72 4.30 -8.37
N THR A 169 30.88 3.30 -7.50
CA THR A 169 32.07 3.12 -6.68
C THR A 169 32.94 2.03 -7.27
N ASP A 170 34.25 2.24 -7.31
CA ASP A 170 35.23 1.22 -7.66
C ASP A 170 36.29 1.11 -6.57
N TYR A 171 36.88 -0.07 -6.40
CA TYR A 171 37.92 -0.28 -5.39
C TYR A 171 39.29 -0.22 -6.06
N SER A 172 40.18 0.61 -5.51
CA SER A 172 41.52 0.72 -6.06
C SER A 172 42.31 -0.57 -5.84
N ALA A 173 42.73 -1.21 -6.93
CA ALA A 173 43.51 -2.46 -6.89
C ALA A 173 44.81 -2.38 -6.08
N LYS A 174 45.37 -1.18 -5.89
CA LYS A 174 46.62 -0.95 -5.14
C LYS A 174 46.43 -0.67 -3.65
N SER A 175 45.30 -0.06 -3.26
CA SER A 175 45.10 0.43 -1.88
C SER A 175 43.91 -0.18 -1.16
N GLY A 176 43.01 -0.88 -1.86
CA GLY A 176 41.76 -1.40 -1.32
C GLY A 176 40.75 -0.32 -0.91
N LYS A 177 41.07 0.97 -1.06
CA LYS A 177 40.17 2.08 -0.71
C LYS A 177 39.11 2.30 -1.80
N PRO A 178 37.87 2.66 -1.42
CA PRO A 178 36.80 2.98 -2.37
C PRO A 178 37.06 4.34 -3.04
N ARG A 179 36.94 4.37 -4.37
CA ARG A 179 36.96 5.55 -5.23
C ARG A 179 35.57 5.79 -5.80
N TYR A 180 35.21 7.05 -5.95
CA TYR A 180 33.87 7.47 -6.30
C TYR A 180 33.89 8.16 -7.66
N PHE A 181 33.08 7.67 -8.59
CA PHE A 181 33.00 8.19 -9.96
C PHE A 181 31.60 8.72 -10.24
N ILE A 182 31.53 9.85 -10.93
CA ILE A 182 30.26 10.46 -11.34
C ILE A 182 30.00 10.23 -12.82
N ASN A 183 28.74 9.99 -13.17
CA ASN A 183 28.30 9.92 -14.55
C ASN A 183 27.99 11.32 -15.07
N ASN A 184 28.84 11.82 -15.97
CA ASN A 184 28.72 13.15 -16.56
C ASN A 184 28.30 13.13 -18.04
N HIS A 185 28.35 11.96 -18.69
CA HIS A 185 27.87 11.78 -20.06
C HIS A 185 26.63 10.89 -20.10
N HIS A 186 25.59 11.35 -20.81
CA HIS A 186 24.32 10.62 -20.91
C HIS A 186 23.98 10.33 -22.36
N THR A 187 24.05 9.07 -22.76
CA THR A 187 23.60 8.64 -24.08
C THR A 187 22.11 8.28 -24.02
N ILE A 188 21.29 9.11 -24.67
CA ILE A 188 19.84 8.97 -24.74
C ILE A 188 19.48 8.24 -26.03
N VAL A 189 18.71 7.16 -25.91
CA VAL A 189 18.18 6.42 -27.06
C VAL A 189 16.66 6.42 -26.99
N ILE A 190 16.02 7.04 -27.97
CA ILE A 190 14.56 7.04 -28.12
C ILE A 190 14.18 5.99 -29.15
N ARG A 191 13.47 4.96 -28.68
CA ARG A 191 12.85 3.98 -29.58
C ARG A 191 11.52 4.51 -30.07
N TRP A 192 11.33 4.52 -31.38
CA TRP A 192 10.11 5.01 -32.00
C TRP A 192 9.58 4.01 -33.04
N ARG A 193 8.31 4.14 -33.38
CA ARG A 193 7.70 3.45 -34.53
C ARG A 193 6.73 4.37 -35.24
N LYS A 194 6.30 3.98 -36.45
CA LYS A 194 5.24 4.69 -37.16
C LYS A 194 3.94 4.61 -36.37
N ALA A 195 3.24 5.75 -36.26
CA ALA A 195 1.97 5.85 -35.54
C ALA A 195 0.91 4.96 -36.22
N PRO A 196 0.02 4.31 -35.45
CA PRO A 196 -1.06 3.53 -36.05
C PRO A 196 -2.10 4.44 -36.74
N GLY A 197 -2.72 3.94 -37.81
CA GLY A 197 -3.81 4.60 -38.54
C GLY A 197 -3.39 5.83 -39.38
N LYS A 198 -4.35 6.73 -39.63
CA LYS A 198 -4.18 7.94 -40.47
C LYS A 198 -3.04 8.86 -40.02
N ALA A 199 -2.66 8.82 -38.74
CA ALA A 199 -1.54 9.59 -38.21
C ALA A 199 -0.21 9.08 -38.75
N GLY A 200 -0.03 7.76 -38.89
CA GLY A 200 1.16 7.16 -39.48
C GLY A 200 1.29 7.42 -40.97
N GLU A 201 0.17 7.40 -41.70
CA GLU A 201 0.11 7.75 -43.13
C GLU A 201 0.57 9.19 -43.39
N ARG A 202 0.37 10.09 -42.42
CA ARG A 202 0.86 11.48 -42.45
C ARG A 202 2.29 11.63 -41.93
N GLY A 203 3.04 10.53 -41.78
CA GLY A 203 4.41 10.52 -41.28
C GLY A 203 4.55 10.68 -39.77
N GLY A 204 3.47 10.50 -39.00
CA GLY A 204 3.52 10.56 -37.54
C GLY A 204 4.29 9.39 -36.93
N LYS A 205 5.08 9.68 -35.90
CA LYS A 205 5.90 8.74 -35.14
C LYS A 205 5.46 8.71 -33.68
N VAL A 206 5.52 7.56 -33.03
CA VAL A 206 5.18 7.40 -31.61
C VAL A 206 6.37 6.84 -30.85
N VAL A 207 6.58 7.32 -29.63
CA VAL A 207 7.66 6.86 -28.74
C VAL A 207 7.22 5.57 -28.04
N VAL A 208 8.02 4.52 -28.19
CA VAL A 208 7.77 3.19 -27.62
C VAL A 208 8.78 2.78 -26.57
N GLY A 209 9.92 3.47 -26.47
CA GLY A 209 10.92 3.18 -25.44
C GLY A 209 11.85 4.36 -25.21
N PHE A 210 12.32 4.49 -23.97
CA PHE A 210 13.23 5.54 -23.54
C PHE A 210 14.38 4.90 -22.76
N GLU A 211 15.55 4.85 -23.39
CA GLU A 211 16.76 4.27 -22.82
C GLU A 211 17.77 5.38 -22.50
N VAL A 212 18.43 5.28 -21.36
CA VAL A 212 19.52 6.19 -20.96
C VAL A 212 20.72 5.35 -20.53
N TYR A 213 21.87 5.57 -21.17
CA TYR A 213 23.13 4.93 -20.82
C TYR A 213 24.09 5.98 -20.26
N PRO A 214 24.32 5.99 -18.94
CA PRO A 214 25.27 6.90 -18.34
C PRO A 214 26.72 6.41 -18.52
N LYS A 215 27.66 7.34 -18.69
CA LYS A 215 29.11 7.10 -18.72
C LYS A 215 29.84 8.14 -17.88
N SER A 216 30.97 7.73 -17.29
CA SER A 216 31.87 8.61 -16.54
C SER A 216 33.09 8.95 -17.40
N ILE A 217 33.24 10.21 -17.79
CA ILE A 217 34.29 10.69 -18.69
C ILE A 217 35.19 11.66 -17.95
N GLY A 218 36.40 11.21 -17.60
CA GLY A 218 37.42 11.99 -16.91
C GLY A 218 37.95 13.20 -17.69
N PRO A 219 38.69 14.09 -17.01
CA PRO A 219 39.24 15.32 -17.60
C PRO A 219 40.37 15.06 -18.61
N ASN A 220 41.11 13.96 -18.45
CA ASN A 220 42.26 13.62 -19.31
C ASN A 220 41.87 13.03 -20.68
N ASN A 221 40.59 12.73 -20.90
CA ASN A 221 40.11 12.26 -22.19
C ASN A 221 40.12 13.41 -23.21
N LYS A 222 40.49 13.11 -24.46
CA LYS A 222 40.50 14.09 -25.55
C LYS A 222 39.09 14.67 -25.77
N ARG A 223 38.99 16.00 -25.77
CA ARG A 223 37.75 16.73 -26.07
C ARG A 223 37.93 17.63 -27.27
N ASP A 224 36.89 17.72 -28.10
CA ASP A 224 36.81 18.62 -29.23
C ASP A 224 36.62 20.08 -28.75
N GLU A 225 36.75 21.04 -29.67
CA GLU A 225 36.57 22.49 -29.40
C GLU A 225 35.21 22.83 -28.76
N ASN A 226 34.19 22.01 -29.02
CA ASN A 226 32.85 22.13 -28.44
C ASN A 226 32.71 21.51 -27.03
N GLY A 227 33.81 21.02 -26.43
CA GLY A 227 33.83 20.38 -25.11
C GLY A 227 33.38 18.91 -25.09
N CYS A 228 33.15 18.32 -26.27
CA CYS A 228 32.66 16.96 -26.47
C CYS A 228 33.78 15.93 -26.45
N PRO A 229 33.62 14.75 -25.80
CA PRO A 229 34.58 13.65 -25.89
C PRO A 229 34.75 13.16 -27.33
N ALA A 230 36.00 13.02 -27.78
CA ALA A 230 36.34 12.60 -29.14
C ALA A 230 36.03 11.12 -29.41
N ASP A 231 36.14 10.25 -28.39
CA ASP A 231 35.72 8.85 -28.45
C ASP A 231 34.87 8.50 -27.22
N LEU A 232 33.70 7.90 -27.47
CA LEU A 232 32.77 7.44 -26.44
C LEU A 232 32.93 5.94 -26.15
N GLN A 233 33.66 5.19 -26.98
CA GLN A 233 33.85 3.75 -26.83
C GLN A 233 35.06 3.42 -25.96
N ASN A 234 36.19 4.11 -26.18
CA ASN A 234 37.39 3.94 -25.37
C ASN A 234 37.56 5.13 -24.42
N ILE A 235 37.19 4.92 -23.16
CA ILE A 235 37.40 5.91 -22.10
C ILE A 235 38.71 5.55 -21.39
N ASP A 236 39.71 6.41 -21.52
CA ASP A 236 41.03 6.19 -20.91
C ASP A 236 40.96 6.31 -19.38
N GLN A 237 40.19 7.29 -18.89
CA GLN A 237 40.03 7.54 -17.45
C GLN A 237 38.61 7.99 -17.10
N ASN A 238 38.03 7.37 -16.06
CA ASN A 238 36.74 7.77 -15.49
C ASN A 238 36.86 9.08 -14.68
N PHE A 239 35.76 9.80 -14.49
CA PHE A 239 35.75 11.05 -13.73
C PHE A 239 35.66 10.78 -12.23
N GLU A 240 36.82 10.73 -11.57
CA GLU A 240 36.95 10.55 -10.13
C GLU A 240 36.57 11.84 -9.38
N LEU A 241 35.71 11.73 -8.36
CA LEU A 241 35.36 12.83 -7.46
C LEU A 241 36.48 13.04 -6.43
N TYR A 242 37.57 13.67 -6.88
CA TYR A 242 38.74 13.95 -6.04
C TYR A 242 39.32 15.33 -6.34
N LEU A 243 39.66 16.07 -5.27
CA LEU A 243 40.47 17.30 -5.34
C LEU A 243 41.79 17.08 -4.63
N ALA A 244 42.89 17.31 -5.33
CA ALA A 244 44.20 17.39 -4.70
C ALA A 244 44.26 18.59 -3.74
N PRO A 245 44.83 18.45 -2.53
CA PRO A 245 45.05 19.57 -1.64
C PRO A 245 46.10 20.53 -2.22
N ASN A 246 45.88 21.84 -2.08
CA ASN A 246 46.86 22.86 -2.42
C ASN A 246 47.94 22.90 -1.33
N LYS A 247 49.06 22.19 -1.50
CA LYS A 247 50.25 22.42 -0.67
C LYS A 247 51.36 23.09 -1.48
N SER A 248 51.52 24.39 -1.25
CA SER A 248 52.74 25.16 -1.51
C SER A 248 53.79 24.88 -0.43
N SER A 249 54.23 23.62 -0.30
CA SER A 249 55.39 23.26 0.50
C SER A 249 56.13 22.11 -0.19
N ASP A 250 57.40 22.37 -0.47
CA ASP A 250 58.31 21.71 -1.40
C ASP A 250 58.78 20.30 -0.99
N THR A 251 57.86 19.42 -0.56
CA THR A 251 58.16 18.03 -0.14
C THR A 251 57.43 16.96 -0.93
N SER A 252 56.71 17.29 -2.00
CA SER A 252 55.97 16.31 -2.83
C SER A 252 56.77 15.66 -3.96
N LYS A 253 58.04 16.05 -4.20
CA LYS A 253 58.86 15.45 -5.26
C LYS A 253 59.41 14.05 -4.97
N GLN A 254 59.03 13.42 -3.85
CA GLN A 254 59.47 12.06 -3.53
C GLN A 254 58.39 10.98 -3.54
N ASN A 255 57.13 11.30 -3.86
CA ASN A 255 56.08 10.28 -3.87
C ASN A 255 55.02 10.52 -4.96
N LEU A 256 55.44 10.50 -6.23
CA LEU A 256 54.52 10.53 -7.38
C LEU A 256 53.71 9.22 -7.51
N ASP A 257 54.15 8.15 -6.82
CA ASP A 257 53.54 6.81 -6.83
C ASP A 257 52.79 6.44 -5.53
N SER A 258 52.70 7.35 -4.54
CA SER A 258 52.03 7.04 -3.27
C SER A 258 50.55 7.39 -3.31
N SER A 259 49.69 6.38 -3.16
CA SER A 259 48.22 6.49 -3.08
C SER A 259 47.72 6.99 -1.72
N TYR A 260 48.54 7.78 -1.01
CA TYR A 260 48.24 8.23 0.35
C TYR A 260 47.40 9.51 0.32
N HIS A 261 46.11 9.36 0.61
CA HIS A 261 45.20 10.46 0.93
C HIS A 261 44.99 10.47 2.44
N PRO A 262 45.40 11.53 3.16
CA PRO A 262 45.06 11.71 4.58
C PRO A 262 43.55 11.85 4.74
N GLU A 263 42.96 11.13 5.70
CA GLU A 263 41.53 11.18 6.03
C GLU A 263 41.18 12.41 6.91
N ASP A 264 42.18 13.16 7.40
CA ASP A 264 42.02 14.14 8.49
C ASP A 264 42.26 15.62 8.11
N GLU A 265 42.40 15.98 6.82
CA GLU A 265 42.45 17.40 6.37
C GLU A 265 41.10 17.84 5.77
N GLU A 266 40.00 17.41 6.40
CA GLU A 266 38.62 17.56 5.89
C GLU A 266 37.89 18.86 6.28
N ASP A 267 38.50 19.77 7.04
CA ASP A 267 37.83 21.02 7.47
C ASP A 267 38.44 22.31 6.87
N LEU A 268 39.27 22.19 5.83
CA LEU A 268 39.76 23.35 5.08
C LEU A 268 38.74 23.73 4.00
N ASP A 269 38.01 24.84 4.25
CA ASP A 269 37.19 25.53 3.25
C ASP A 269 38.11 26.30 2.29
N ASP A 270 38.95 25.56 1.57
CA ASP A 270 39.74 26.13 0.49
C ASP A 270 38.79 26.40 -0.68
N ASP A 271 38.89 27.59 -1.31
CA ASP A 271 38.13 28.00 -2.51
C ASP A 271 38.41 27.12 -3.77
N ALA A 272 38.98 25.93 -3.61
CA ALA A 272 39.25 24.98 -4.66
C ALA A 272 37.93 24.42 -5.23
N LYS A 273 37.74 24.62 -6.54
CA LYS A 273 36.57 24.14 -7.28
C LYS A 273 36.97 23.09 -8.32
N LEU A 274 36.12 22.09 -8.51
CA LEU A 274 36.22 21.10 -9.58
C LEU A 274 35.16 21.37 -10.64
N THR A 275 35.59 21.48 -11.89
CA THR A 275 34.67 21.67 -13.02
C THR A 275 34.29 20.31 -13.61
N ILE A 276 33.01 19.98 -13.52
CA ILE A 276 32.42 18.77 -14.11
C ILE A 276 31.73 19.15 -15.43
N PRO A 277 32.29 18.76 -16.60
CA PRO A 277 31.64 18.99 -17.89
C PRO A 277 30.57 17.93 -18.13
N TYR A 278 29.31 18.36 -18.26
CA TYR A 278 28.18 17.51 -18.59
C TYR A 278 27.92 17.51 -20.08
N THR A 279 27.82 16.31 -20.67
CA THR A 279 27.56 16.12 -22.11
C THR A 279 26.45 15.10 -22.31
N TYR A 280 25.81 15.14 -23.47
CA TYR A 280 24.78 14.17 -23.82
C TYR A 280 24.82 13.82 -25.32
N SER A 281 24.32 12.64 -25.64
CA SER A 281 24.15 12.16 -27.02
C SER A 281 22.70 11.73 -27.20
N VAL A 282 22.14 11.91 -28.39
CA VAL A 282 20.75 11.55 -28.70
C VAL A 282 20.72 10.69 -29.95
N TYR A 283 20.08 9.54 -29.86
CA TYR A 283 19.88 8.62 -30.98
C TYR A 283 18.41 8.21 -31.09
N PHE A 284 17.85 8.28 -32.29
CA PHE A 284 16.53 7.76 -32.60
C PHE A 284 16.66 6.42 -33.31
N ARG A 285 16.04 5.38 -32.76
CA ARG A 285 16.06 4.02 -33.33
C ARG A 285 14.63 3.54 -33.58
N GLU A 286 14.38 3.06 -34.80
CA GLU A 286 13.08 2.50 -35.15
C GLU A 286 12.97 1.08 -34.56
N ASP A 287 11.85 0.78 -33.90
CA ASP A 287 11.56 -0.54 -33.35
C ASP A 287 10.09 -0.92 -33.61
N ASN A 288 9.90 -1.84 -34.55
CA ASN A 288 8.57 -2.27 -34.98
C ASN A 288 8.00 -3.44 -34.17
N ASN A 289 8.77 -4.00 -33.23
CA ASN A 289 8.34 -5.16 -32.44
C ASN A 289 7.39 -4.78 -31.30
N ILE A 290 7.42 -3.51 -30.86
CA ILE A 290 6.68 -3.05 -29.67
C ILE A 290 5.48 -2.20 -30.11
N GLU A 291 4.27 -2.58 -29.73
CA GLU A 291 3.08 -1.75 -29.91
C GLU A 291 3.03 -0.61 -28.90
N TRP A 292 2.46 0.54 -29.30
CA TRP A 292 2.33 1.69 -28.38
C TRP A 292 1.50 1.35 -27.14
N SER A 293 0.48 0.49 -27.27
CA SER A 293 -0.33 0.01 -26.14
C SER A 293 0.47 -0.83 -25.14
N ARG A 294 1.49 -1.55 -25.60
CA ARG A 294 2.35 -2.46 -24.82
C ARG A 294 3.71 -1.87 -24.47
N ARG A 295 3.93 -0.59 -24.74
CA ARG A 295 5.23 0.08 -24.53
C ARG A 295 5.70 0.07 -23.08
N TRP A 296 4.78 -0.06 -22.13
CA TRP A 296 5.08 -0.15 -20.70
C TRP A 296 5.58 -1.54 -20.29
N ASP A 297 5.28 -2.59 -21.05
CA ASP A 297 5.66 -3.98 -20.74
C ASP A 297 7.19 -4.14 -20.62
N LEU A 298 7.96 -3.34 -21.37
CA LEU A 298 9.42 -3.28 -21.29
C LEU A 298 9.94 -2.97 -19.89
N TYR A 299 9.19 -2.20 -19.11
CA TYR A 299 9.59 -1.75 -17.77
C TYR A 299 9.05 -2.66 -16.66
N PHE A 300 8.31 -3.73 -17.01
CA PHE A 300 7.70 -4.68 -16.06
C PHE A 300 8.39 -6.08 -16.05
N VAL A 301 9.49 -6.25 -16.80
CA VAL A 301 10.06 -7.56 -17.23
C VAL A 301 10.53 -8.50 -16.10
N ASN A 302 10.72 -8.03 -14.86
CA ASN A 302 11.11 -8.92 -13.73
C ASN A 302 9.97 -9.86 -13.24
N GLN A 303 8.82 -9.93 -13.91
CA GLN A 303 7.62 -10.61 -13.41
C GLN A 303 7.24 -11.94 -14.08
N GLU A 304 7.89 -12.37 -15.18
CA GLU A 304 7.54 -13.66 -15.82
C GLU A 304 7.81 -14.85 -14.90
N GLU A 305 8.92 -14.82 -14.15
CA GLU A 305 9.22 -15.81 -13.11
C GLU A 305 8.29 -15.65 -11.89
N GLY A 306 7.87 -14.42 -11.60
CA GLY A 306 6.89 -14.10 -10.57
C GLY A 306 5.50 -14.67 -10.83
N GLN A 307 5.03 -14.70 -12.08
CA GLN A 307 3.67 -15.17 -12.42
C GLN A 307 3.40 -16.61 -11.95
N LYS A 308 4.40 -17.50 -12.09
CA LYS A 308 4.28 -18.88 -11.60
C LYS A 308 4.15 -18.93 -10.07
N ILE A 309 4.91 -18.10 -9.38
CA ILE A 309 4.89 -18.00 -7.91
C ILE A 309 3.55 -17.41 -7.44
N HIS A 310 3.02 -16.39 -8.11
CA HIS A 310 1.69 -15.82 -7.83
C HIS A 310 0.57 -16.86 -7.96
N TRP A 311 0.59 -17.69 -9.01
CA TRP A 311 -0.40 -18.76 -9.16
C TRP A 311 -0.30 -19.80 -8.06
N LEU A 312 0.91 -20.23 -7.69
CA LEU A 312 1.13 -21.17 -6.58
C LEU A 312 0.63 -20.59 -5.24
N ALA A 313 0.83 -19.29 -5.01
CA ALA A 313 0.33 -18.60 -3.82
C ALA A 313 -1.20 -18.60 -3.74
N ILE A 314 -1.88 -18.32 -4.86
CA ILE A 314 -3.35 -18.35 -4.94
C ILE A 314 -3.87 -19.75 -4.66
N VAL A 315 -3.27 -20.80 -5.24
CA VAL A 315 -3.71 -22.18 -5.01
C VAL A 315 -3.56 -22.57 -3.55
N ASN A 316 -2.42 -22.26 -2.91
CA ASN A 316 -2.23 -22.53 -1.49
C ASN A 316 -3.26 -21.80 -0.61
N SER A 317 -3.53 -20.53 -0.93
CA SER A 317 -4.53 -19.70 -0.24
C SER A 317 -5.94 -20.26 -0.36
N LEU A 318 -6.31 -20.75 -1.56
CA LEU A 318 -7.60 -21.39 -1.80
C LEU A 318 -7.76 -22.71 -1.05
N ILE A 319 -6.68 -23.49 -0.86
CA ILE A 319 -6.73 -24.72 -0.06
C ILE A 319 -7.02 -24.38 1.41
N ILE A 320 -6.33 -23.38 1.98
CA ILE A 320 -6.54 -22.97 3.37
C ILE A 320 -7.97 -22.45 3.57
N CYS A 321 -8.43 -21.55 2.69
CA CYS A 321 -9.80 -21.04 2.71
C CYS A 321 -10.82 -22.17 2.51
N GLY A 322 -10.58 -23.11 1.59
CA GLY A 322 -11.44 -24.28 1.39
C GLY A 322 -11.60 -25.15 2.65
N LEU A 323 -10.52 -25.40 3.38
CA LEU A 323 -10.58 -26.14 4.65
C LEU A 323 -11.39 -25.38 5.72
N LEU A 324 -11.20 -24.06 5.81
CA LEU A 324 -11.94 -23.21 6.74
C LEU A 324 -13.44 -23.12 6.40
N THR A 325 -13.81 -22.97 5.12
CA THR A 325 -15.21 -23.05 4.68
C THR A 325 -15.85 -24.37 5.11
N GLY A 326 -15.14 -25.50 5.02
CA GLY A 326 -15.61 -26.80 5.48
C GLY A 326 -15.93 -26.81 6.98
N ILE A 327 -15.08 -26.21 7.81
CA ILE A 327 -15.31 -26.08 9.26
C ILE A 327 -16.52 -25.19 9.55
N VAL A 328 -16.64 -24.04 8.87
CA VAL A 328 -17.79 -23.13 9.04
C VAL A 328 -19.09 -23.81 8.62
N LEU A 329 -19.09 -24.53 7.49
CA LEU A 329 -20.25 -25.31 7.03
C LEU A 329 -20.62 -26.41 8.03
N MET A 330 -19.64 -27.09 8.64
CA MET A 330 -19.90 -28.06 9.70
C MET A 330 -20.56 -27.40 10.92
N ILE A 331 -20.08 -26.23 11.36
CA ILE A 331 -20.67 -25.46 12.47
C ILE A 331 -22.12 -25.05 12.14
N LEU A 332 -22.37 -24.51 10.93
CA LEU A 332 -23.71 -24.13 10.48
C LEU A 332 -24.64 -25.35 10.34
N ALA A 333 -24.15 -26.48 9.82
CA ALA A 333 -24.93 -27.71 9.72
C ALA A 333 -25.25 -28.27 11.10
N ARG A 334 -24.30 -28.25 12.04
CA ARG A 334 -24.51 -28.72 13.42
C ARG A 334 -25.53 -27.85 14.16
N THR A 335 -25.44 -26.53 14.02
CA THR A 335 -26.41 -25.59 14.62
C THR A 335 -27.82 -25.79 14.06
N ILE A 336 -27.97 -25.86 12.73
CA ILE A 336 -29.27 -26.13 12.09
C ILE A 336 -29.86 -27.48 12.52
N ARG A 337 -29.07 -28.56 12.58
CA ARG A 337 -29.54 -29.88 13.03
C ARG A 337 -30.00 -29.83 14.49
N SER A 338 -29.26 -29.14 15.35
CA SER A 338 -29.61 -28.95 16.76
C SER A 338 -30.93 -28.17 16.91
N ASP A 339 -31.17 -27.16 16.07
CA ASP A 339 -32.43 -26.41 16.09
C ASP A 339 -33.62 -27.24 15.57
N ILE A 340 -33.46 -28.04 14.51
CA ILE A 340 -34.52 -28.94 14.01
C ILE A 340 -34.90 -29.98 15.08
N LYS A 341 -33.92 -30.53 15.82
CA LYS A 341 -34.19 -31.47 16.93
C LYS A 341 -35.01 -30.78 18.02
N GLY A 342 -34.65 -29.56 18.41
CA GLY A 342 -35.41 -28.76 19.37
C GLY A 342 -36.85 -28.46 18.94
N TYR A 343 -37.08 -28.11 17.67
CA TYR A 343 -38.44 -27.92 17.14
C TYR A 343 -39.28 -29.20 17.18
N LYS A 344 -38.68 -30.35 16.88
CA LYS A 344 -39.38 -31.64 16.96
C LYS A 344 -39.75 -31.99 18.40
N GLU A 345 -38.87 -31.73 19.36
CA GLU A 345 -39.14 -31.96 20.79
C GLU A 345 -40.27 -31.07 21.30
N VAL A 346 -40.28 -29.78 20.96
CA VAL A 346 -41.38 -28.85 21.32
C VAL A 346 -42.70 -29.26 20.64
N ALA A 347 -42.67 -29.65 19.36
CA ALA A 347 -43.86 -30.12 18.64
C ALA A 347 -44.41 -31.45 19.21
N LEU A 348 -43.54 -32.31 19.75
CA LEU A 348 -43.93 -33.55 20.43
C LEU A 348 -44.47 -33.31 21.85
N GLU A 349 -44.04 -32.25 22.54
CA GLU A 349 -44.61 -31.82 23.82
C GLU A 349 -45.98 -31.16 23.67
N ASP A 350 -46.19 -30.33 22.65
CA ASP A 350 -47.50 -29.70 22.37
C ASP A 350 -48.56 -30.71 21.86
N GLY A 351 -48.16 -31.92 21.48
CA GLY A 351 -49.03 -33.03 21.07
C GLY A 351 -49.57 -33.92 22.19
N LYS A 352 -49.15 -33.73 23.46
CA LYS A 352 -49.58 -34.57 24.59
C LYS A 352 -50.55 -33.82 25.53
N PRO A 353 -51.78 -34.32 25.79
CA PRO A 353 -52.67 -33.68 26.75
C PRO A 353 -52.08 -33.77 28.17
N LYS A 354 -51.96 -32.61 28.83
CA LYS A 354 -51.46 -32.46 30.21
C LYS A 354 -52.27 -33.34 31.18
N LEU A 355 -51.64 -34.38 31.73
CA LEU A 355 -52.17 -35.19 32.83
C LEU A 355 -51.32 -35.02 34.10
N LYS A 356 -51.88 -34.23 35.02
CA LYS A 356 -51.71 -34.18 36.49
C LYS A 356 -50.30 -34.24 37.11
N ARG A 357 -49.93 -33.06 37.61
CA ARG A 357 -49.04 -32.75 38.75
C ARG A 357 -49.20 -33.77 39.91
N LYS A 358 -48.14 -34.51 40.25
CA LYS A 358 -48.05 -35.32 41.48
C LYS A 358 -47.12 -34.63 42.48
N LYS A 359 -47.68 -34.25 43.64
CA LYS A 359 -46.98 -33.71 44.81
C LYS A 359 -46.13 -34.82 45.47
N THR A 360 -44.89 -34.49 45.80
CA THR A 360 -44.09 -35.07 46.91
C THR A 360 -43.19 -33.92 47.39
N GLY A 361 -43.12 -33.50 48.65
CA GLY A 361 -43.39 -34.17 49.92
C GLY A 361 -42.08 -34.27 50.69
N ASN A 362 -41.65 -33.16 51.31
CA ASN A 362 -40.46 -33.08 52.18
C ASN A 362 -40.51 -34.14 53.29
N ARG A 363 -39.45 -34.92 53.47
CA ARG A 363 -39.07 -35.52 54.76
C ARG A 363 -37.55 -35.79 54.83
N SER A 364 -36.97 -35.34 55.93
CA SER A 364 -35.58 -35.40 56.40
C SER A 364 -35.07 -36.82 56.70
N PRO A 365 -33.74 -37.02 56.86
CA PRO A 365 -33.12 -38.35 56.89
C PRO A 365 -33.07 -38.96 58.30
N LYS A 366 -33.07 -40.30 58.38
CA LYS A 366 -32.63 -41.05 59.56
C LYS A 366 -31.71 -42.21 59.18
N LEU A 367 -30.75 -42.39 60.06
CA LEU A 367 -29.57 -43.24 60.11
C LEU A 367 -29.89 -44.70 60.53
N SER A 368 -29.04 -45.65 60.07
CA SER A 368 -28.66 -46.98 60.62
C SER A 368 -28.84 -48.08 59.56
N GLU A 369 -28.07 -49.15 59.40
CA GLU A 369 -26.77 -49.65 59.86
C GLU A 369 -26.65 -51.06 59.21
N LYS A 370 -25.45 -51.44 58.73
CA LYS A 370 -24.85 -52.81 58.76
C LYS A 370 -25.38 -54.05 58.00
N THR A 371 -24.46 -54.54 57.15
CA THR A 371 -23.93 -55.93 56.96
C THR A 371 -24.75 -57.05 56.32
N GLY A 372 -24.04 -57.81 55.47
CA GLY A 372 -24.24 -59.24 55.26
C GLY A 372 -24.24 -59.61 53.78
N GLY A 373 -23.28 -60.42 53.33
CA GLY A 373 -23.05 -60.78 51.93
C GLY A 373 -23.61 -62.13 51.50
N LEU A 374 -23.22 -62.50 50.27
CA LEU A 374 -22.84 -63.82 49.77
C LEU A 374 -23.78 -64.47 48.72
N LEU A 375 -23.21 -64.59 47.51
CA LEU A 375 -23.44 -65.54 46.39
C LEU A 375 -24.85 -65.66 45.79
N ASP A 376 -25.00 -65.13 44.57
CA ASP A 376 -25.53 -65.94 43.47
C ASP A 376 -24.75 -65.63 42.18
N GLN A 377 -24.29 -66.68 41.52
CA GLN A 377 -23.48 -66.66 40.31
C GLN A 377 -24.33 -67.32 39.23
N GLY A 378 -24.96 -66.50 38.39
CA GLY A 378 -25.68 -66.93 37.20
C GLY A 378 -25.27 -66.05 36.04
N THR A 379 -24.40 -66.57 35.19
CA THR A 379 -24.07 -66.04 33.87
C THR A 379 -25.31 -66.04 32.99
N ASP A 380 -25.67 -64.89 32.42
CA ASP A 380 -26.18 -64.81 31.06
C ASP A 380 -25.74 -63.46 30.46
N VAL A 381 -25.05 -63.59 29.33
CA VAL A 381 -24.60 -62.53 28.44
C VAL A 381 -25.85 -61.97 27.75
N ASP A 382 -26.11 -60.67 27.85
CA ASP A 382 -26.67 -59.85 26.76
C ASP A 382 -26.86 -58.38 27.18
N ASN A 383 -26.46 -57.48 26.26
CA ASN A 383 -26.63 -56.02 26.23
C ASN A 383 -25.73 -55.13 27.12
N ASP A 384 -24.44 -55.11 26.78
CA ASP A 384 -23.65 -53.86 26.82
C ASP A 384 -24.11 -52.92 25.70
N ALA A 385 -25.17 -52.16 25.93
CA ALA A 385 -25.52 -50.98 25.13
C ALA A 385 -26.56 -50.14 25.86
N ASP A 386 -26.17 -49.40 26.91
CA ASP A 386 -26.91 -48.20 27.36
C ASP A 386 -26.16 -47.40 28.45
N VAL A 387 -24.84 -47.24 28.33
CA VAL A 387 -24.06 -46.35 29.23
C VAL A 387 -23.22 -45.33 28.44
N SER A 388 -23.68 -44.91 27.25
CA SER A 388 -23.04 -43.78 26.56
C SER A 388 -24.00 -42.76 25.96
N SER A 389 -25.32 -42.93 26.08
CA SER A 389 -26.29 -42.04 25.43
C SER A 389 -26.70 -40.84 26.30
N ASP A 390 -26.69 -40.98 27.63
CA ASP A 390 -27.18 -39.93 28.53
C ASP A 390 -26.10 -38.92 28.97
N ASP A 391 -24.82 -39.31 28.99
CA ASP A 391 -23.70 -38.39 29.27
C ASP A 391 -23.37 -37.50 28.05
N GLU A 392 -23.56 -37.98 26.81
CA GLU A 392 -23.50 -37.14 25.60
C GLU A 392 -24.74 -36.22 25.48
N ALA A 393 -25.91 -36.62 26.00
CA ALA A 393 -27.13 -35.84 25.90
C ALA A 393 -27.18 -34.61 26.84
N LEU A 394 -26.39 -34.59 27.92
CA LEU A 394 -26.31 -33.46 28.86
C LEU A 394 -25.20 -32.46 28.53
N GLU A 395 -24.15 -32.85 27.80
CA GLU A 395 -23.20 -31.90 27.17
C GLU A 395 -23.83 -31.15 25.98
N ASP A 396 -24.97 -31.64 25.48
CA ASP A 396 -25.69 -31.16 24.29
C ASP A 396 -26.70 -30.01 24.55
N VAL A 397 -26.72 -29.40 25.75
CA VAL A 397 -27.24 -28.03 25.90
C VAL A 397 -26.10 -27.07 25.54
N THR A 398 -25.78 -27.02 24.25
CA THR A 398 -24.67 -26.24 23.69
C THR A 398 -24.52 -24.87 24.37
N GLY A 399 -23.40 -24.62 25.05
CA GLY A 399 -23.22 -23.46 25.96
C GLY A 399 -23.57 -22.09 25.37
N TRP A 400 -23.52 -21.96 24.04
CA TRP A 400 -23.99 -20.77 23.33
C TRP A 400 -25.52 -20.55 23.48
N LYS A 401 -26.36 -21.59 23.42
CA LYS A 401 -27.82 -21.46 23.58
C LYS A 401 -28.21 -20.83 24.92
N LEU A 402 -27.41 -21.07 25.95
CA LEU A 402 -27.63 -20.49 27.28
C LEU A 402 -27.37 -18.98 27.35
N LEU A 403 -26.73 -18.39 26.34
CA LEU A 403 -26.43 -16.97 26.28
C LEU A 403 -27.51 -16.14 25.55
N HIS A 404 -28.63 -16.76 25.15
CA HIS A 404 -29.72 -16.12 24.41
C HIS A 404 -30.16 -14.77 25.01
N ALA A 405 -30.14 -14.64 26.34
CA ALA A 405 -30.56 -13.45 27.06
C ALA A 405 -29.46 -12.39 27.30
N ASP A 406 -28.19 -12.64 26.94
CA ASP A 406 -27.07 -11.73 27.23
C ASP A 406 -26.19 -11.39 26.01
N VAL A 407 -26.33 -12.12 24.89
CA VAL A 407 -25.50 -11.98 23.68
C VAL A 407 -25.53 -10.58 23.06
N PHE A 408 -26.67 -9.90 23.06
CA PHE A 408 -26.82 -8.56 22.45
C PHE A 408 -26.67 -7.42 23.45
N ARG A 409 -26.04 -7.66 24.61
CA ARG A 409 -25.74 -6.61 25.57
C ARG A 409 -24.78 -5.58 24.97
N THR A 410 -25.02 -4.31 25.27
CA THR A 410 -24.18 -3.20 24.81
C THR A 410 -22.71 -3.41 25.23
N PRO A 411 -21.73 -3.27 24.31
CA PRO A 411 -20.33 -3.46 24.64
C PRO A 411 -19.80 -2.35 25.54
N GLN A 412 -18.80 -2.68 26.36
CA GLN A 412 -17.99 -1.68 27.06
C GLN A 412 -17.36 -0.74 26.02
N TYR A 413 -17.35 0.58 26.27
CA TYR A 413 -16.79 1.57 25.33
C TYR A 413 -17.39 1.52 23.90
N GLY A 414 -18.68 1.15 23.75
CA GLY A 414 -19.35 1.09 22.45
C GLY A 414 -19.33 2.40 21.63
N TYR A 415 -19.16 3.54 22.30
CA TYR A 415 -19.00 4.85 21.67
C TYR A 415 -17.70 5.01 20.86
N LEU A 416 -16.68 4.17 21.08
CA LEU A 416 -15.46 4.12 20.26
C LEU A 416 -15.54 3.05 19.17
N LEU A 417 -16.14 1.90 19.48
CA LEU A 417 -16.28 0.79 18.53
C LEU A 417 -17.07 1.22 17.28
N ALA A 418 -18.16 1.98 17.46
CA ALA A 418 -18.97 2.45 16.35
C ALA A 418 -18.21 3.38 15.37
N PRO A 419 -17.45 4.40 15.82
CA PRO A 419 -16.54 5.17 14.96
C PRO A 419 -15.44 4.34 14.29
N LEU A 420 -14.86 3.35 14.96
CA LEU A 420 -13.83 2.48 14.38
C LEU A 420 -14.38 1.61 13.26
N VAL A 421 -15.57 1.00 13.45
CA VAL A 421 -16.28 0.24 12.42
C VAL A 421 -16.68 1.14 11.24
N GLY A 422 -17.13 2.37 11.51
CA GLY A 422 -17.38 3.36 10.44
C GLY A 422 -16.13 3.68 9.63
N SER A 423 -15.02 3.97 10.31
CA SER A 423 -13.72 4.27 9.68
C SER A 423 -13.20 3.08 8.87
N GLY A 424 -13.32 1.85 9.37
CA GLY A 424 -12.93 0.67 8.61
C GLY A 424 -13.83 0.41 7.40
N MET A 425 -15.13 0.75 7.48
CA MET A 425 -16.01 0.69 6.32
C MET A 425 -15.64 1.74 5.26
N GLN A 426 -15.24 2.94 5.68
CA GLN A 426 -14.68 3.96 4.79
C GLN A 426 -13.47 3.43 4.01
N LEU A 427 -12.54 2.79 4.72
CA LEU A 427 -11.33 2.20 4.16
C LEU A 427 -11.66 1.02 3.23
N LEU A 428 -12.66 0.20 3.58
CA LEU A 428 -13.11 -0.91 2.75
C LEU A 428 -13.69 -0.42 1.42
N PHE A 429 -14.57 0.59 1.43
CA PHE A 429 -15.10 1.19 0.20
C PHE A 429 -13.99 1.77 -0.68
N MET A 430 -13.03 2.47 -0.08
CA MET A 430 -11.86 3.00 -0.80
C MET A 430 -11.01 1.87 -1.39
N ALA A 431 -10.67 0.84 -0.61
CA ALA A 431 -9.82 -0.26 -1.04
C ALA A 431 -10.47 -1.09 -2.15
N VAL A 432 -11.74 -1.49 -1.99
CA VAL A 432 -12.51 -2.21 -3.02
C VAL A 432 -12.65 -1.36 -4.28
N GLY A 433 -12.95 -0.07 -4.14
CA GLY A 433 -13.03 0.85 -5.29
C GLY A 433 -11.71 0.95 -6.05
N LEU A 434 -10.59 1.11 -5.36
CA LEU A 434 -9.27 1.15 -5.98
C LEU A 434 -8.91 -0.16 -6.68
N VAL A 435 -9.10 -1.30 -6.01
CA VAL A 435 -8.82 -2.62 -6.59
C VAL A 435 -9.67 -2.88 -7.83
N LEU A 436 -10.97 -2.53 -7.80
CA LEU A 436 -11.86 -2.67 -8.96
C LEU A 436 -11.43 -1.77 -10.12
N LEU A 437 -11.13 -0.50 -9.88
CA LEU A 437 -10.68 0.43 -10.93
C LEU A 437 -9.32 0.02 -11.51
N SER A 438 -8.42 -0.50 -10.67
CA SER A 438 -7.15 -1.08 -11.12
C SER A 438 -7.34 -2.36 -11.92
N ALA A 439 -8.22 -3.27 -11.49
CA ALA A 439 -8.51 -4.52 -12.20
C ALA A 439 -9.19 -4.29 -13.56
N LEU A 440 -10.01 -3.24 -13.68
CA LEU A 440 -10.60 -2.79 -14.96
C LEU A 440 -9.59 -2.08 -15.88
N GLY A 441 -8.35 -1.86 -15.42
CA GLY A 441 -7.30 -1.18 -16.20
C GLY A 441 -7.43 0.35 -16.24
N ILE A 442 -8.38 0.94 -15.51
CA ILE A 442 -8.56 2.41 -15.42
C ILE A 442 -7.34 3.06 -14.76
N LEU A 443 -6.87 2.47 -13.65
CA LEU A 443 -5.67 2.90 -12.93
C LEU A 443 -4.42 2.17 -13.45
N ASN A 444 -4.10 2.37 -14.73
CA ASN A 444 -2.86 1.89 -15.33
C ASN A 444 -1.65 2.66 -14.74
N PRO A 445 -0.47 2.04 -14.49
CA PRO A 445 0.75 2.77 -14.10
C PRO A 445 1.14 3.91 -15.04
N SER A 446 0.67 3.88 -16.29
CA SER A 446 0.78 5.01 -17.21
C SER A 446 0.12 6.29 -16.65
N PHE A 447 -0.93 6.20 -15.84
CA PHE A 447 -1.48 7.37 -15.16
C PHE A 447 -0.71 7.68 -13.86
N ARG A 448 0.40 8.41 -14.01
CA ARG A 448 1.31 8.78 -12.91
C ARG A 448 0.57 9.53 -11.80
N GLY A 449 0.76 9.07 -10.55
CA GLY A 449 0.06 9.61 -9.37
C GLY A 449 -1.45 9.35 -9.33
N GLY A 450 -2.00 8.66 -10.32
CA GLY A 450 -3.43 8.37 -10.43
C GLY A 450 -3.97 7.54 -9.29
N PHE A 451 -3.25 6.48 -8.91
CA PHE A 451 -3.64 5.58 -7.82
C PHE A 451 -3.85 6.33 -6.49
N ILE A 452 -2.91 7.21 -6.13
CA ILE A 452 -3.00 8.00 -4.89
C ILE A 452 -4.10 9.07 -5.01
N SER A 453 -4.17 9.79 -6.14
CA SER A 453 -5.18 10.83 -6.37
C SER A 453 -6.61 10.30 -6.28
N VAL A 454 -6.88 9.20 -7.00
CA VAL A 454 -8.19 8.54 -6.99
C VAL A 454 -8.47 7.91 -5.62
N GLY A 455 -7.44 7.38 -4.94
CA GLY A 455 -7.56 6.87 -3.59
C GLY A 455 -8.03 7.92 -2.58
N VAL A 456 -7.40 9.11 -2.59
CA VAL A 456 -7.83 10.24 -1.74
C VAL A 456 -9.26 10.68 -2.10
N GLY A 457 -9.58 10.76 -3.39
CA GLY A 457 -10.94 11.10 -3.84
C GLY A 457 -11.98 10.10 -3.33
N LEU A 458 -11.76 8.80 -3.53
CA LEU A 458 -12.63 7.73 -3.03
C LEU A 458 -12.74 7.74 -1.51
N PHE A 459 -11.65 8.02 -0.80
CA PHE A 459 -11.66 8.13 0.65
C PHE A 459 -12.58 9.25 1.14
N VAL A 460 -12.56 10.43 0.50
CA VAL A 460 -13.45 11.55 0.85
C VAL A 460 -14.91 11.18 0.63
N PHE A 461 -15.25 10.62 -0.54
CA PHE A 461 -16.61 10.19 -0.84
C PHE A 461 -17.09 9.06 0.09
N ALA A 462 -16.18 8.15 0.46
CA ALA A 462 -16.46 7.06 1.38
C ALA A 462 -16.82 7.57 2.80
N GLY A 463 -16.55 8.84 3.12
CA GLY A 463 -16.99 9.48 4.35
C GLY A 463 -18.51 9.38 4.59
N LEU A 464 -19.32 9.38 3.51
CA LEU A 464 -20.77 9.17 3.62
C LEU A 464 -21.11 7.80 4.22
N PHE A 465 -20.46 6.74 3.72
CA PHE A 465 -20.66 5.38 4.20
C PHE A 465 -20.11 5.20 5.62
N SER A 466 -18.98 5.84 5.93
CA SER A 466 -18.40 5.90 7.28
C SER A 466 -19.41 6.38 8.32
N GLY A 467 -20.02 7.55 8.05
CA GLY A 467 -21.04 8.14 8.91
C GLY A 467 -22.28 7.25 9.04
N TYR A 468 -22.74 6.68 7.93
CA TYR A 468 -23.92 5.81 7.90
C TYR A 468 -23.76 4.57 8.79
N PHE A 469 -22.69 3.80 8.60
CA PHE A 469 -22.47 2.58 9.37
C PHE A 469 -22.15 2.89 10.84
N SER A 470 -21.32 3.91 11.09
CA SER A 470 -21.01 4.33 12.46
C SER A 470 -22.26 4.71 13.25
N ALA A 471 -23.12 5.55 12.68
CA ALA A 471 -24.32 6.03 13.37
C ALA A 471 -25.33 4.91 13.61
N ARG A 472 -25.41 3.95 12.68
CA ARG A 472 -26.30 2.79 12.80
C ARG A 472 -25.86 1.85 13.92
N VAL A 473 -24.57 1.52 13.96
CA VAL A 473 -23.97 0.72 15.04
C VAL A 473 -24.11 1.44 16.39
N TYR A 474 -23.85 2.76 16.42
CA TYR A 474 -23.99 3.56 17.63
C TYR A 474 -25.42 3.57 18.18
N LYS A 475 -26.42 3.65 17.29
CA LYS A 475 -27.84 3.55 17.67
C LYS A 475 -28.22 2.16 18.18
N THR A 476 -27.62 1.11 17.63
CA THR A 476 -27.77 -0.27 18.13
C THR A 476 -27.21 -0.44 19.54
N PHE A 477 -26.22 0.38 19.94
CA PHE A 477 -25.68 0.39 21.30
C PHE A 477 -26.40 1.36 22.26
N ASP A 478 -27.68 1.69 21.98
CA ASP A 478 -28.50 2.65 22.74
C ASP A 478 -27.92 4.08 22.83
N GLY A 479 -27.04 4.45 21.90
CA GLY A 479 -26.45 5.79 21.82
C GLY A 479 -27.46 6.86 21.39
N GLN A 480 -27.58 7.94 22.17
CA GLN A 480 -28.52 9.04 21.92
C GLN A 480 -27.90 10.19 21.11
N ASP A 481 -26.63 10.54 21.38
CA ASP A 481 -25.96 11.73 20.83
C ASP A 481 -25.28 11.46 19.47
N PHE A 482 -26.07 11.34 18.40
CA PHE A 482 -25.52 11.05 17.06
C PHE A 482 -24.52 12.11 16.56
N ARG A 483 -24.68 13.38 16.98
CA ARG A 483 -23.80 14.49 16.58
C ARG A 483 -22.38 14.32 17.11
N LYS A 484 -22.24 13.90 18.37
CA LYS A 484 -20.93 13.63 18.99
C LYS A 484 -20.27 12.43 18.32
N ASN A 485 -21.04 11.36 18.08
CA ASN A 485 -20.55 10.19 17.35
C ASN A 485 -20.07 10.56 15.94
N ALA A 486 -20.83 11.36 15.18
CA ALA A 486 -20.44 11.82 13.85
C ALA A 486 -19.11 12.59 13.87
N LEU A 487 -18.91 13.47 14.85
CA LEU A 487 -17.67 14.24 15.01
C LEU A 487 -16.48 13.33 15.33
N VAL A 488 -16.66 12.37 16.26
CA VAL A 488 -15.61 11.40 16.60
C VAL A 488 -15.24 10.56 15.37
N THR A 489 -16.22 10.07 14.61
CA THR A 489 -15.98 9.30 13.37
C THR A 489 -15.24 10.12 12.31
N ALA A 490 -15.57 11.40 12.16
CA ALA A 490 -14.95 12.26 11.16
C ALA A 490 -13.50 12.68 11.52
N VAL A 491 -13.17 12.71 12.82
CA VAL A 491 -11.90 13.26 13.31
C VAL A 491 -10.92 12.17 13.78
N LEU A 492 -11.39 11.08 14.38
CA LEU A 492 -10.53 10.10 15.05
C LEU A 492 -9.48 9.50 14.10
N PHE A 493 -9.90 8.80 13.06
CA PHE A 493 -8.96 8.15 12.14
C PHE A 493 -8.23 9.16 11.23
N PRO A 494 -8.91 10.06 10.50
CA PRO A 494 -8.22 11.02 9.62
C PRO A 494 -7.31 11.99 10.38
N GLY A 495 -7.71 12.42 11.59
CA GLY A 495 -6.94 13.33 12.41
C GLY A 495 -5.69 12.69 13.02
N LEU A 496 -5.77 11.43 13.47
CA LEU A 496 -4.59 10.69 13.90
C LEU A 496 -3.61 10.47 12.73
N LEU A 497 -4.11 10.06 11.56
CA LEU A 497 -3.28 9.86 10.37
C LEU A 497 -2.62 11.17 9.92
N PHE A 498 -3.39 12.27 9.87
CA PHE A 498 -2.84 13.60 9.57
C PHE A 498 -1.79 14.03 10.59
N GLY A 499 -2.05 13.83 11.89
CA GLY A 499 -1.10 14.18 12.95
C GLY A 499 0.24 13.45 12.81
N VAL A 500 0.22 12.14 12.56
CA VAL A 500 1.43 11.35 12.34
C VAL A 500 2.15 11.80 11.07
N VAL A 501 1.44 11.92 9.94
CA VAL A 501 2.03 12.38 8.67
C VAL A 501 2.62 13.78 8.80
N PHE A 502 1.96 14.69 9.51
CA PHE A 502 2.45 16.04 9.74
C PHE A 502 3.75 16.04 10.55
N ILE A 503 3.83 15.27 11.63
CA ILE A 503 5.07 15.13 12.43
C ILE A 503 6.20 14.58 11.57
N LEU A 504 5.96 13.51 10.79
CA LEU A 504 6.96 12.95 9.89
C LEU A 504 7.40 14.00 8.85
N ASN A 505 6.45 14.76 8.31
CA ASN A 505 6.73 15.81 7.33
C ASN A 505 7.64 16.92 7.89
N LEU A 506 7.60 17.24 9.19
CA LEU A 506 8.52 18.18 9.82
C LEU A 506 9.98 17.68 9.75
N PHE A 507 10.22 16.38 10.00
CA PHE A 507 11.56 15.80 9.88
C PHE A 507 12.05 15.78 8.43
N VAL A 508 11.15 15.53 7.47
CA VAL A 508 11.49 15.52 6.05
C VAL A 508 11.79 16.94 5.53
N TRP A 509 11.05 17.96 5.99
CA TRP A 509 11.36 19.37 5.72
C TRP A 509 12.73 19.77 6.27
N ALA A 510 13.07 19.33 7.49
CA ALA A 510 14.38 19.62 8.08
C ALA A 510 15.55 19.07 7.23
N GLN A 511 15.32 18.02 6.45
CA GLN A 511 16.31 17.42 5.53
C GLN A 511 16.26 17.99 4.10
N ALA A 512 15.40 18.99 3.83
CA ALA A 512 15.19 19.55 2.49
C ALA A 512 14.94 18.48 1.40
N SER A 513 14.22 17.41 1.77
CA SER A 513 13.93 16.29 0.87
C SER A 513 12.69 16.57 0.00
N SER A 514 12.69 16.08 -1.25
CA SER A 514 11.56 16.22 -2.17
C SER A 514 10.35 15.38 -1.80
N THR A 515 10.52 14.38 -0.92
CA THR A 515 9.40 13.63 -0.34
C THR A 515 8.54 14.48 0.58
N ALA A 516 9.02 15.66 1.00
CA ALA A 516 8.24 16.55 1.84
C ALA A 516 7.01 17.09 1.09
N ILE A 517 5.86 17.00 1.75
CA ILE A 517 4.61 17.56 1.25
C ILE A 517 4.71 19.09 1.35
N PRO A 518 4.52 19.84 0.25
CA PRO A 518 4.53 21.29 0.30
C PRO A 518 3.45 21.84 1.23
N PHE A 519 3.72 22.97 1.89
CA PHE A 519 2.77 23.60 2.82
C PHE A 519 1.39 23.84 2.19
N GLY A 520 1.34 24.31 0.94
CA GLY A 520 0.08 24.53 0.23
C GLY A 520 -0.75 23.26 0.07
N THR A 521 -0.11 22.11 -0.16
CA THR A 521 -0.79 20.81 -0.27
C THR A 521 -1.29 20.33 1.08
N VAL A 522 -0.55 20.55 2.17
CA VAL A 522 -1.03 20.26 3.53
C VAL A 522 -2.30 21.05 3.83
N VAL A 523 -2.32 22.35 3.52
CA VAL A 523 -3.51 23.20 3.69
C VAL A 523 -4.68 22.71 2.82
N ALA A 524 -4.42 22.33 1.57
CA ALA A 524 -5.45 21.79 0.68
C ALA A 524 -6.06 20.48 1.20
N ILE A 525 -5.25 19.58 1.76
CA ILE A 525 -5.72 18.31 2.35
C ILE A 525 -6.58 18.59 3.60
N VAL A 526 -6.14 19.52 4.47
CA VAL A 526 -6.93 19.93 5.64
C VAL A 526 -8.26 20.55 5.23
N PHE A 527 -8.27 21.41 4.20
CA PHE A 527 -9.49 21.99 3.67
C PHE A 527 -10.43 20.92 3.13
N LEU A 528 -9.93 19.98 2.33
CA LEU A 528 -10.71 18.86 1.80
C LEU A 528 -11.25 17.96 2.93
N TRP A 529 -10.48 17.75 4.00
CA TRP A 529 -10.95 17.01 5.18
C TRP A 529 -12.06 17.76 5.93
N LEU A 530 -11.85 19.03 6.31
CA LEU A 530 -12.78 19.78 7.15
C LEU A 530 -14.02 20.29 6.39
N CYS A 531 -13.86 20.75 5.15
CA CYS A 531 -14.93 21.38 4.39
C CYS A 531 -15.73 20.41 3.51
N ILE A 532 -15.17 19.25 3.18
CA ILE A 532 -15.86 18.25 2.35
C ILE A 532 -16.14 16.99 3.17
N GLN A 533 -15.09 16.32 3.67
CA GLN A 533 -15.27 15.02 4.31
C GLN A 533 -16.11 15.10 5.61
N VAL A 534 -15.85 16.05 6.51
CA VAL A 534 -16.62 16.18 7.76
C VAL A 534 -18.13 16.38 7.52
N PRO A 535 -18.58 17.31 6.64
CA PRO A 535 -19.99 17.40 6.27
C PRO A 535 -20.56 16.12 5.64
N LEU A 536 -19.79 15.42 4.81
CA LEU A 536 -20.24 14.15 4.22
C LEU A 536 -20.47 13.07 5.29
N VAL A 537 -19.55 12.95 6.26
CA VAL A 537 -19.70 12.02 7.41
C VAL A 537 -20.92 12.40 8.24
N TYR A 538 -21.14 13.69 8.50
CA TYR A 538 -22.32 14.17 9.22
C TYR A 538 -23.61 13.83 8.47
N ALA A 539 -23.68 14.05 7.16
CA ALA A 539 -24.83 13.71 6.34
C ALA A 539 -25.11 12.20 6.34
N GLY A 540 -24.07 11.37 6.23
CA GLY A 540 -24.17 9.91 6.34
C GLY A 540 -24.67 9.47 7.70
N SER A 541 -24.14 10.08 8.77
CA SER A 541 -24.54 9.82 10.14
C SER A 541 -26.00 10.19 10.40
N TRP A 542 -26.45 11.35 9.92
CA TRP A 542 -27.85 11.76 10.00
C TRP A 542 -28.77 10.77 9.28
N PHE A 543 -28.39 10.35 8.07
CA PHE A 543 -29.17 9.35 7.31
C PHE A 543 -29.22 8.00 8.04
N GLY A 544 -28.09 7.52 8.54
CA GLY A 544 -28.00 6.25 9.30
C GLY A 544 -28.81 6.28 10.59
N PHE A 545 -28.72 7.36 11.36
CA PHE A 545 -29.39 7.48 12.65
C PHE A 545 -30.90 7.72 12.53
N VAL A 546 -31.32 8.61 11.63
CA VAL A 546 -32.72 9.03 11.51
C VAL A 546 -33.52 8.08 10.62
N ARG A 547 -33.00 7.70 9.44
CA ARG A 547 -33.72 6.84 8.49
C ARG A 547 -33.35 5.36 8.61
N GLY A 548 -32.09 5.05 8.93
CA GLY A 548 -31.58 3.68 8.94
C GLY A 548 -32.03 2.81 10.12
N GLY A 549 -32.45 3.43 11.23
CA GLY A 549 -32.86 2.73 12.46
C GLY A 549 -31.72 1.98 13.15
N SER A 550 -31.97 1.45 14.35
CA SER A 550 -31.07 0.46 14.96
C SER A 550 -31.15 -0.85 14.21
N TRP A 551 -30.15 -1.71 14.36
CA TRP A 551 -30.30 -3.10 13.93
C TRP A 551 -31.19 -3.85 14.92
N GLU A 552 -32.20 -4.53 14.41
CA GLU A 552 -33.13 -5.30 15.22
C GLU A 552 -32.46 -6.58 15.73
N HIS A 553 -32.41 -6.73 17.05
CA HIS A 553 -31.93 -7.93 17.71
C HIS A 553 -33.08 -8.93 17.89
N PRO A 554 -32.84 -10.24 17.64
CA PRO A 554 -33.87 -11.26 17.77
C PRO A 554 -34.28 -11.53 19.22
N THR A 555 -33.41 -11.21 20.19
CA THR A 555 -33.63 -11.52 21.60
C THR A 555 -33.54 -10.26 22.46
N LYS A 556 -34.31 -10.23 23.56
CA LYS A 556 -34.25 -9.14 24.56
C LYS A 556 -33.22 -9.50 25.63
N THR A 557 -32.49 -8.49 26.08
CA THR A 557 -31.45 -8.66 27.10
C THR A 557 -32.04 -8.76 28.50
N SER A 558 -31.43 -9.61 29.34
CA SER A 558 -31.79 -9.72 30.75
C SER A 558 -31.20 -8.56 31.58
N GLY A 559 -31.85 -8.21 32.69
CA GLY A 559 -31.40 -7.10 33.55
C GLY A 559 -30.09 -7.38 34.31
N ILE A 560 -29.75 -8.66 34.56
CA ILE A 560 -28.59 -9.06 35.38
C ILE A 560 -27.59 -9.79 34.48
N PRO A 561 -26.32 -9.35 34.39
CA PRO A 561 -25.31 -10.05 33.60
C PRO A 561 -25.00 -11.41 34.20
N ARG A 562 -24.98 -12.46 33.37
CA ARG A 562 -24.44 -13.76 33.76
C ARG A 562 -22.94 -13.67 34.07
N GLN A 563 -22.51 -14.44 35.07
CA GLN A 563 -21.09 -14.59 35.41
C GLN A 563 -20.39 -15.49 34.38
N ILE A 564 -19.24 -15.03 33.85
CA ILE A 564 -18.46 -15.77 32.86
C ILE A 564 -17.60 -16.83 33.57
N PRO A 565 -17.62 -18.10 33.15
CA PRO A 565 -16.79 -19.15 33.75
C PRO A 565 -15.29 -18.95 33.46
N GLN A 566 -14.42 -19.63 34.21
CA GLN A 566 -12.98 -19.60 33.94
C GLN A 566 -12.67 -20.32 32.62
N GLN A 567 -12.05 -19.60 31.69
CA GLN A 567 -11.70 -20.11 30.36
C GLN A 567 -10.28 -20.68 30.31
N ALA A 568 -10.07 -21.67 29.44
CA ALA A 568 -8.73 -22.17 29.11
C ALA A 568 -7.82 -21.05 28.56
N TRP A 569 -6.50 -21.21 28.73
CA TRP A 569 -5.53 -20.15 28.44
C TRP A 569 -5.53 -19.68 26.98
N TYR A 570 -5.82 -20.56 26.03
CA TYR A 570 -5.81 -20.27 24.58
C TYR A 570 -7.10 -19.58 24.11
N ILE A 571 -8.19 -19.64 24.89
CA ILE A 571 -9.48 -18.98 24.62
C ILE A 571 -9.50 -17.55 25.18
N LYS A 572 -8.55 -17.22 26.06
CA LYS A 572 -8.40 -15.85 26.58
C LYS A 572 -8.23 -14.86 25.42
N SER A 573 -8.89 -13.69 25.54
CA SER A 573 -9.06 -12.70 24.47
C SER A 573 -7.80 -12.42 23.65
N TRP A 574 -6.66 -12.14 24.30
CA TRP A 574 -5.45 -11.72 23.59
C TRP A 574 -4.73 -12.87 22.88
N GLN A 575 -4.62 -14.03 23.54
CA GLN A 575 -3.99 -15.23 22.99
C GLN A 575 -4.78 -15.74 21.76
N SER A 576 -6.11 -15.73 21.87
CA SER A 576 -7.01 -16.08 20.79
C SER A 576 -6.84 -15.14 19.58
N VAL A 577 -6.70 -13.83 19.79
CA VAL A 577 -6.46 -12.85 18.71
C VAL A 577 -5.15 -13.14 17.98
N LEU A 578 -4.06 -13.42 18.70
CA LEU A 578 -2.77 -13.71 18.08
C LEU A 578 -2.79 -15.02 17.29
N LEU A 579 -3.37 -16.08 17.85
CA LEU A 579 -3.44 -17.39 17.19
C LEU A 579 -4.34 -17.35 15.95
N ALA A 580 -5.53 -16.75 16.07
CA ALA A 580 -6.45 -16.60 14.95
C ALA A 580 -5.86 -15.71 13.84
N GLY A 581 -5.13 -14.65 14.20
CA GLY A 581 -4.49 -13.74 13.25
C GLY A 581 -3.38 -14.37 12.40
N LEU A 582 -2.80 -15.50 12.83
CA LEU A 582 -1.77 -16.21 12.08
C LEU A 582 -2.31 -16.80 10.77
N ILE A 583 -3.58 -17.23 10.77
CA ILE A 583 -4.21 -17.89 9.61
C ILE A 583 -4.37 -16.90 8.44
N PRO A 584 -5.03 -15.72 8.59
CA PRO A 584 -5.08 -14.74 7.51
C PRO A 584 -3.70 -14.23 7.10
N PHE A 585 -2.73 -14.15 8.03
CA PHE A 585 -1.35 -13.80 7.69
C PHE A 585 -0.70 -14.84 6.77
N ALA A 586 -0.85 -16.14 7.06
CA ALA A 586 -0.32 -17.22 6.23
C ALA A 586 -0.92 -17.21 4.81
N VAL A 587 -2.22 -16.87 4.69
CA VAL A 587 -2.90 -16.74 3.39
C VAL A 587 -2.31 -15.61 2.54
N ILE A 588 -2.00 -14.46 3.13
CA ILE A 588 -1.48 -13.31 2.36
C ILE A 588 0.04 -13.30 2.24
N PHE A 589 0.75 -14.18 2.95
CA PHE A 589 2.20 -14.07 3.16
C PHE A 589 2.99 -13.92 1.86
N ILE A 590 2.72 -14.77 0.85
CA ILE A 590 3.49 -14.73 -0.40
C ILE A 590 3.23 -13.43 -1.19
N GLU A 591 1.99 -12.97 -1.25
CA GLU A 591 1.65 -11.70 -1.92
C GLU A 591 2.22 -10.50 -1.17
N LEU A 592 2.27 -10.58 0.17
CA LEU A 592 2.95 -9.61 1.00
C LEU A 592 4.43 -9.50 0.62
N LEU A 593 5.13 -10.61 0.33
CA LEU A 593 6.52 -10.57 -0.13
C LEU A 593 6.67 -9.72 -1.40
N PHE A 594 5.80 -9.93 -2.38
CA PHE A 594 5.83 -9.20 -3.66
C PHE A 594 5.49 -7.73 -3.51
N VAL A 595 4.51 -7.41 -2.66
CA VAL A 595 4.17 -6.02 -2.33
C VAL A 595 5.35 -5.35 -1.63
N PHE A 596 6.00 -6.01 -0.67
CA PHE A 596 7.16 -5.46 0.03
C PHE A 596 8.36 -5.26 -0.88
N GLN A 597 8.64 -6.21 -1.77
CA GLN A 597 9.69 -6.07 -2.77
C GLN A 597 9.42 -4.87 -3.68
N SER A 598 8.19 -4.72 -4.19
CA SER A 598 7.83 -3.62 -5.10
C SER A 598 7.76 -2.25 -4.43
N VAL A 599 7.37 -2.17 -3.16
CA VAL A 599 7.22 -0.89 -2.44
C VAL A 599 8.53 -0.44 -1.81
N TRP A 600 9.32 -1.36 -1.25
CA TRP A 600 10.47 -1.02 -0.41
C TRP A 600 11.84 -1.30 -1.06
N GLN A 601 11.98 -2.38 -1.84
CA GLN A 601 13.26 -2.76 -2.47
C GLN A 601 13.40 -2.14 -3.87
N ASP A 602 12.41 -2.36 -4.74
CA ASP A 602 12.42 -1.86 -6.10
C ASP A 602 11.58 -0.59 -6.17
N LYS A 603 12.07 0.55 -5.64
CA LYS A 603 11.34 1.84 -5.66
C LYS A 603 10.95 2.30 -7.08
N SER A 604 11.61 1.72 -8.09
CA SER A 604 11.37 1.91 -9.52
C SER A 604 10.43 0.88 -10.15
N GLY A 605 10.15 -0.23 -9.46
CA GLY A 605 9.31 -1.33 -9.92
C GLY A 605 7.83 -0.98 -9.78
N TYR A 606 7.17 -0.73 -10.91
CA TYR A 606 5.72 -0.55 -10.91
C TYR A 606 5.06 -1.92 -10.68
N TYR A 607 4.33 -2.09 -9.57
CA TYR A 607 3.50 -3.28 -9.36
C TYR A 607 2.35 -3.27 -10.38
N TYR A 608 2.43 -4.11 -11.41
CA TYR A 608 1.45 -4.18 -12.51
C TYR A 608 0.41 -5.29 -12.30
N VAL A 609 0.56 -6.10 -11.25
CA VAL A 609 -0.18 -7.35 -11.04
C VAL A 609 -1.49 -7.13 -10.26
N PHE A 610 -2.23 -6.06 -10.59
CA PHE A 610 -3.46 -5.68 -9.87
C PHE A 610 -4.59 -6.73 -9.97
N GLY A 611 -4.61 -7.54 -11.03
CA GLY A 611 -5.57 -8.64 -11.18
C GLY A 611 -5.41 -9.73 -10.12
N PHE A 612 -4.17 -10.12 -9.81
CA PHE A 612 -3.91 -11.12 -8.77
C PHE A 612 -4.20 -10.53 -7.39
N LEU A 613 -3.81 -9.27 -7.15
CA LEU A 613 -4.16 -8.56 -5.92
C LEU A 613 -5.68 -8.53 -5.67
N ALA A 614 -6.50 -8.38 -6.72
CA ALA A 614 -7.95 -8.43 -6.59
C ALA A 614 -8.47 -9.79 -6.13
N VAL A 615 -7.98 -10.88 -6.73
CA VAL A 615 -8.33 -12.26 -6.34
C VAL A 615 -7.92 -12.53 -4.89
N VAL A 616 -6.69 -12.16 -4.53
CA VAL A 616 -6.15 -12.35 -3.18
C VAL A 616 -6.93 -11.53 -2.16
N SER A 617 -7.35 -10.31 -2.51
CA SER A 617 -8.19 -9.48 -1.63
C SER A 617 -9.53 -10.14 -1.33
N VAL A 618 -10.15 -10.81 -2.31
CA VAL A 618 -11.40 -11.57 -2.10
C VAL A 618 -11.17 -12.76 -1.18
N ILE A 619 -10.12 -13.55 -1.43
CA ILE A 619 -9.77 -14.71 -0.59
C ILE A 619 -9.48 -14.26 0.86
N LEU A 620 -8.80 -13.12 1.03
CA LEU A 620 -8.53 -12.54 2.33
C LEU A 620 -9.82 -12.17 3.08
N ILE A 621 -10.76 -11.48 2.41
CA ILE A 621 -12.06 -11.11 3.00
C ILE A 621 -12.80 -12.36 3.50
N LEU A 622 -12.84 -13.42 2.69
CA LEU A 622 -13.47 -14.69 3.05
C LEU A 622 -12.76 -15.36 4.22
N THR A 623 -11.43 -15.45 4.18
CA THR A 623 -10.62 -16.05 5.25
C THR A 623 -10.84 -15.32 6.58
N ILE A 624 -10.85 -13.98 6.59
CA ILE A 624 -11.09 -13.19 7.81
C ILE A 624 -12.50 -13.46 8.34
N ALA A 625 -13.50 -13.51 7.46
CA ALA A 625 -14.88 -13.80 7.85
C ALA A 625 -14.98 -15.18 8.52
N GLU A 626 -14.41 -16.21 7.90
CA GLU A 626 -14.42 -17.59 8.40
C GLU A 626 -13.68 -17.74 9.73
N VAL A 627 -12.45 -17.23 9.82
CA VAL A 627 -11.65 -17.27 11.05
C VAL A 627 -12.36 -16.55 12.20
N THR A 628 -12.98 -15.41 11.91
CA THR A 628 -13.73 -14.67 12.93
C THR A 628 -14.96 -15.46 13.38
N VAL A 629 -15.74 -16.03 12.46
CA VAL A 629 -16.93 -16.84 12.78
C VAL A 629 -16.56 -18.05 13.64
N VAL A 630 -15.52 -18.81 13.27
CA VAL A 630 -15.06 -19.97 14.04
C VAL A 630 -14.63 -19.56 15.45
N THR A 631 -13.84 -18.49 15.56
CA THR A 631 -13.33 -18.01 16.86
C THR A 631 -14.46 -17.53 17.76
N ILE A 632 -15.41 -16.76 17.23
CA ILE A 632 -16.56 -16.27 17.99
C ILE A 632 -17.50 -17.43 18.38
N TYR A 633 -17.69 -18.43 17.51
CA TYR A 633 -18.46 -19.63 17.87
C TYR A 633 -17.83 -20.37 19.06
N ILE A 634 -16.51 -20.61 19.03
CA ILE A 634 -15.80 -21.24 20.15
C ILE A 634 -15.93 -20.40 21.44
N GLN A 635 -15.82 -19.08 21.32
CA GLN A 635 -16.02 -18.16 22.45
C GLN A 635 -17.43 -18.26 23.04
N LEU A 636 -18.46 -18.32 22.20
CA LEU A 636 -19.85 -18.46 22.65
C LEU A 636 -20.12 -19.84 23.27
N CYS A 637 -19.53 -20.91 22.73
CA CYS A 637 -19.57 -22.24 23.34
C CYS A 637 -18.94 -22.26 24.73
N SER A 638 -17.95 -21.41 25.00
CA SER A 638 -17.35 -21.22 26.33
C SER A 638 -18.12 -20.27 27.26
N GLU A 639 -19.39 -20.01 26.96
CA GLU A 639 -20.30 -19.14 27.74
C GLU A 639 -19.85 -17.68 27.88
N ASN A 640 -19.03 -17.18 26.96
CA ASN A 640 -18.56 -15.79 26.99
C ASN A 640 -19.29 -14.94 25.94
N TYR A 641 -20.14 -14.04 26.41
CA TYR A 641 -20.95 -13.14 25.57
C TYR A 641 -20.23 -11.85 25.15
N ASN A 642 -18.99 -11.59 25.58
CA ASN A 642 -18.22 -10.39 25.22
C ASN A 642 -17.56 -10.51 23.83
N TRP A 643 -18.36 -10.78 22.80
CA TRP A 643 -17.86 -11.03 21.44
C TRP A 643 -17.65 -9.76 20.60
N TRP A 644 -18.26 -8.63 20.96
CA TRP A 644 -18.22 -7.39 20.16
C TRP A 644 -16.79 -6.90 19.85
N TRP A 645 -16.00 -6.58 20.88
CA TRP A 645 -14.61 -6.17 20.71
C TRP A 645 -13.72 -7.32 20.25
N GLN A 646 -14.00 -8.53 20.73
CA GLN A 646 -13.23 -9.70 20.34
C GLN A 646 -13.32 -9.95 18.82
N SER A 647 -14.50 -9.82 18.22
CA SER A 647 -14.68 -10.01 16.77
C SER A 647 -13.90 -8.98 15.94
N PHE A 648 -13.85 -7.73 16.40
CA PHE A 648 -13.06 -6.68 15.77
C PHE A 648 -11.56 -6.95 15.90
N MET A 649 -11.09 -7.31 17.10
CA MET A 649 -9.67 -7.57 17.36
C MET A 649 -9.18 -8.86 16.67
N VAL A 650 -9.99 -9.92 16.61
CA VAL A 650 -9.67 -11.16 15.90
C VAL A 650 -9.55 -10.89 14.40
N GLY A 651 -10.50 -10.16 13.80
CA GLY A 651 -10.40 -9.77 12.40
C GLY A 651 -9.15 -8.93 12.10
N GLY A 652 -8.81 -8.01 13.00
CA GLY A 652 -7.60 -7.16 12.91
C GLY A 652 -6.29 -7.83 13.33
N GLY A 653 -6.32 -9.03 13.93
CA GLY A 653 -5.17 -9.64 14.59
C GLY A 653 -4.00 -9.96 13.66
N SER A 654 -4.30 -10.20 12.37
CA SER A 654 -3.27 -10.42 11.34
C SER A 654 -2.35 -9.20 11.13
N ALA A 655 -2.79 -7.98 11.48
CA ALA A 655 -1.97 -6.77 11.38
C ALA A 655 -0.72 -6.84 12.28
N ILE A 656 -0.81 -7.51 13.42
CA ILE A 656 0.31 -7.68 14.35
C ILE A 656 1.40 -8.54 13.70
N TRP A 657 1.00 -9.63 13.03
CA TRP A 657 1.91 -10.51 12.30
C TRP A 657 2.57 -9.80 11.11
N VAL A 658 1.81 -8.99 10.37
CA VAL A 658 2.36 -8.14 9.31
C VAL A 658 3.40 -7.17 9.88
N PHE A 659 3.14 -6.53 11.01
CA PHE A 659 4.10 -5.61 11.64
C PHE A 659 5.37 -6.32 12.13
N LEU A 660 5.25 -7.50 12.74
CA LEU A 660 6.40 -8.33 13.12
C LEU A 660 7.23 -8.73 11.89
N TYR A 661 6.57 -9.05 10.78
CA TYR A 661 7.24 -9.29 9.51
C TYR A 661 7.96 -8.03 9.00
N CYS A 662 7.38 -6.83 9.12
CA CYS A 662 8.08 -5.58 8.78
C CYS A 662 9.38 -5.40 9.57
N VAL A 663 9.36 -5.70 10.88
CA VAL A 663 10.54 -5.62 11.74
C VAL A 663 11.60 -6.61 11.26
N TRP A 664 11.22 -7.87 11.01
CA TRP A 664 12.14 -8.87 10.47
C TRP A 664 12.70 -8.44 9.10
N TYR A 665 11.85 -7.96 8.20
CA TYR A 665 12.23 -7.52 6.86
C TYR A 665 13.21 -6.35 6.90
N TYR A 666 13.03 -5.41 7.84
CA TYR A 666 13.96 -4.30 8.06
C TYR A 666 15.37 -4.77 8.39
N PHE A 667 15.53 -5.73 9.31
CA PHE A 667 16.85 -6.17 9.76
C PHE A 667 17.54 -7.16 8.80
N PHE A 668 16.77 -8.00 8.10
CA PHE A 668 17.33 -9.12 7.32
C PHE A 668 17.30 -8.90 5.80
N LYS A 669 16.51 -7.95 5.28
CA LYS A 669 16.35 -7.74 3.83
C LYS A 669 16.60 -6.32 3.36
N LEU A 670 16.42 -5.33 4.23
CA LEU A 670 16.62 -3.91 3.90
C LEU A 670 17.97 -3.43 4.44
N HIS A 671 18.78 -2.86 3.55
CA HIS A 671 20.03 -2.18 3.92
C HIS A 671 19.78 -0.67 4.03
N ILE A 672 18.83 -0.26 4.89
CA ILE A 672 18.52 1.16 5.06
C ILE A 672 19.57 1.84 5.95
N THR A 673 20.17 2.92 5.44
CA THR A 673 21.08 3.79 6.20
C THR A 673 20.38 5.06 6.69
N GLY A 674 20.79 5.53 7.87
CA GLY A 674 20.33 6.80 8.45
C GLY A 674 19.06 6.71 9.31
N PHE A 675 19.09 7.42 10.45
CA PHE A 675 18.02 7.42 11.45
C PHE A 675 16.65 7.84 10.90
N ILE A 676 16.61 8.90 10.07
CA ILE A 676 15.34 9.42 9.53
C ILE A 676 14.72 8.44 8.56
N SER A 677 15.51 7.76 7.72
CA SER A 677 15.03 6.72 6.82
C SER A 677 14.39 5.55 7.60
N SER A 678 15.03 5.10 8.68
CA SER A 678 14.50 4.06 9.57
C SER A 678 13.19 4.50 10.25
N MET A 679 13.15 5.74 10.76
CA MET A 679 11.95 6.30 11.39
C MET A 679 10.77 6.36 10.40
N LEU A 680 11.01 6.82 9.17
CA LEU A 680 10.00 6.85 8.11
C LEU A 680 9.50 5.45 7.78
N PHE A 681 10.41 4.47 7.63
CA PHE A 681 10.03 3.08 7.36
C PHE A 681 9.10 2.51 8.44
N PHE A 682 9.49 2.59 9.71
CA PHE A 682 8.68 2.03 10.81
C PHE A 682 7.35 2.77 10.98
N SER A 683 7.34 4.09 10.81
CA SER A 683 6.12 4.88 10.97
C SER A 683 5.13 4.65 9.83
N TYR A 684 5.60 4.60 8.58
CA TYR A 684 4.77 4.24 7.43
C TYR A 684 4.26 2.79 7.50
N SER A 685 5.11 1.85 7.92
CA SER A 685 4.73 0.45 8.12
C SER A 685 3.68 0.29 9.23
N PHE A 686 3.84 1.00 10.35
CA PHE A 686 2.87 1.02 11.44
C PHE A 686 1.52 1.58 10.99
N MET A 687 1.52 2.72 10.29
CA MET A 687 0.30 3.29 9.72
C MET A 687 -0.39 2.33 8.75
N ALA A 688 0.36 1.68 7.85
CA ALA A 688 -0.19 0.68 6.95
C ALA A 688 -0.83 -0.50 7.71
N CYS A 689 -0.20 -0.98 8.78
CA CYS A 689 -0.75 -2.03 9.63
C CYS A 689 -2.02 -1.58 10.38
N CYS A 690 -2.08 -0.33 10.85
CA CYS A 690 -3.29 0.22 11.46
C CYS A 690 -4.45 0.30 10.46
N VAL A 691 -4.20 0.80 9.24
CA VAL A 691 -5.19 0.87 8.16
C VAL A 691 -5.70 -0.53 7.82
N TYR A 692 -4.78 -1.48 7.64
CA TYR A 692 -5.09 -2.87 7.38
C TYR A 692 -5.92 -3.48 8.53
N GLY A 693 -5.50 -3.30 9.79
CA GLY A 693 -6.20 -3.81 10.96
C GLY A 693 -7.61 -3.23 11.15
N LEU A 694 -7.84 -1.96 10.81
CA LEU A 694 -9.18 -1.35 10.84
C LEU A 694 -10.09 -1.94 9.76
N LEU A 695 -9.56 -2.16 8.56
CA LEU A 695 -10.28 -2.76 7.44
C LEU A 695 -10.68 -4.21 7.76
N THR A 696 -9.72 -5.03 8.18
CA THR A 696 -9.94 -6.45 8.49
C THR A 696 -10.73 -6.65 9.77
N GLY A 697 -10.54 -5.80 10.78
CA GLY A 697 -11.35 -5.80 12.00
C GLY A 697 -12.81 -5.45 11.73
N THR A 698 -13.09 -4.55 10.79
CA THR A 698 -14.48 -4.23 10.40
C THR A 698 -15.15 -5.40 9.67
N ILE A 699 -14.42 -6.11 8.80
CA ILE A 699 -14.92 -7.33 8.16
C ILE A 699 -15.23 -8.41 9.20
N GLY A 700 -14.32 -8.60 10.16
CA GLY A 700 -14.52 -9.53 11.27
C GLY A 700 -15.78 -9.19 12.08
N PHE A 701 -15.92 -7.92 12.48
CA PHE A 701 -17.09 -7.45 13.22
C PHE A 701 -18.41 -7.68 12.46
N LEU A 702 -18.48 -7.29 11.19
CA LEU A 702 -19.70 -7.44 10.38
C LEU A 702 -20.06 -8.92 10.14
N SER A 703 -19.06 -9.77 9.90
CA SER A 703 -19.22 -11.21 9.71
C SER A 703 -19.72 -11.87 11.00
N ALA A 704 -19.09 -11.57 12.14
CA ALA A 704 -19.52 -12.05 13.44
C ALA A 704 -20.94 -11.57 13.78
N TYR A 705 -21.25 -10.30 13.51
CA TYR A 705 -22.59 -9.75 13.73
C TYR A 705 -23.66 -10.52 12.93
N ALA A 706 -23.41 -10.76 11.63
CA ALA A 706 -24.32 -11.52 10.78
C ALA A 706 -24.51 -12.96 11.29
N PHE A 707 -23.41 -13.61 11.68
CA PHE A 707 -23.42 -14.97 12.22
C PHE A 707 -24.18 -15.08 13.55
N VAL A 708 -23.88 -14.21 14.52
CA VAL A 708 -24.54 -14.19 15.82
C VAL A 708 -26.03 -13.92 15.65
N ARG A 709 -26.41 -12.95 14.81
CA ARG A 709 -27.82 -12.71 14.50
C ARG A 709 -28.51 -13.94 13.95
N ARG A 710 -27.86 -14.68 13.05
CA ARG A 710 -28.40 -15.88 12.40
C ARG A 710 -28.55 -17.07 13.34
N ILE A 711 -27.67 -17.19 14.34
CA ILE A 711 -27.72 -18.28 15.32
C ILE A 711 -28.82 -18.08 16.36
N TYR A 712 -29.14 -16.84 16.74
CA TYR A 712 -30.16 -16.53 17.75
C TYR A 712 -31.48 -16.03 17.14
N GLY A 713 -31.63 -15.99 15.80
CA GLY A 713 -32.77 -15.39 15.10
C GLY A 713 -32.94 -15.79 13.63
#